data_AF-A0A9Q8Q7P0-F1
#
_entry.id   AF-A0A9Q8Q7P0-F1
#
_cell.length_a   1.000
_cell.length_b   1.000
_cell.length_c   1.000
_cell.angle_alpha   90.00
_cell.angle_beta   90.00
_cell.angle_gamma   90.00
#
_symmetry.space_group_name_H-M   'P 1'
#
loop_
_entity.id
_entity.type
_entity.pdbx_description
1 polymer ?
#
loop_
_entity_poly.entity_id
_entity_poly.type
_entity_poly.pdbx_seq_one_letter_code
_entity_poly.pdbx_strand_id
1 'polypeptide(L)'
;MSGRKRAKHVVDKAAARCRLEYPRRSSGHEAKSSFEQDRCGLPLIASLLRYIDERSYQRARLAGQEPSASIIVCPGTVIVEYNDDGIREGDVDSLCGFEGQEEEEQEDATAELPPSGRGIRMRAPSPFFAHARQVSLQSGDYAFSFRPWPLEPPQAIDGDGTGPVWEGEEKEERSGNRSLPAHGGDVTRVTLLLREDGGIRHANPPSSEDTSLGRQVELLEPNHLLFMRQIRRMRIVFVLEDQTPLSERMFSVDALDEHLHAVTATQRTSDGLATHKSRYFVVRTPLQGTTATAVTTATSCRDSSRPADCSEVVLGFPLDAGWVPAVESQSQQQVYRFFPLGNGGFKFLLQCDLLTEVILFHPDHGPGLLDRIARAFVHASTLLQQNSTLAYVWPKYIPSQDYVTGEPWVGLAGRINEHLANPVGRMRAKVLSGGGESMASTALERCKRELMFLYLTNRQRSVREDSQNITVLDQNLDPVRPADQDVYLPGRSRYSPEDLFRPVTAGDGSREGAPGFEASFLHPEIFNNGPERPDASHPAWEQWLTNTVGIRARIRLISRAGDSPSAAFAYVAKYRHDGLLDILEQCWRDEGGLIIASPQLLNCVKQVPVPCLSGFLHPLWETYLPLEDLQRRCLQFIEPHEAFPFVDLGGQTSAGDLANKWSFLYTHLGVSRNNDLGFLLDILSYVQLANLNGMSASRCRSVIRLYCELERRCAESMEPDSLRDICRAYVEDIQGIMIPPDCGATSTWTDAKHCVWGPPSLQLMSRYQLSHMYEHALQLSRAELDALSSFFRVTLGVRCVGLQDLASELAALRDAGCRDLARVGRIYECLSVLLTPEMEQETRQLFESDPLTLVAPNGEPRWLRTSQCVWANPIGIDDRPAVGVHYGPLESLFVRTLGVGLLTIDMVYKQLLGVENHKPPFAELKSGLWLLSSLLEMAGPSSWPDATPLLQKPIFPVRRPDGGTVAVSADTDFAIVDRKFLGQHFASQVKLLDFSLEEVTLLKPLFTWAGFDQRYLSVCVSSMSFLGSDATQYPISSLSRDLCHKAHVLVRIAAAFGSPKYKRAGPQLYEFLRGTKVVETNAICSALSITQEGRTVDSQIVHSQPLHLAEEPGGLRIYVPRDKTAQDVCFATVLPRRLAQWLMQDLLAEAAAPTPVDANLVAILGSVLSVEMPVVEAILEHEGIGQLHIPVIAHTTAASRGESSVMQRAPSGGDGSRRVAAPPTPSSSSIASPTQLAEAPPRRG
;
A
#
# COMPACT_ATOMS: atom_id res chain seq x y z
N MET A 1 -89.12 -36.76 72.19
CA MET A 1 -88.12 -36.17 73.12
C MET A 1 -87.73 -34.79 72.60
N SER A 2 -87.29 -33.86 73.46
CA SER A 2 -86.57 -32.66 73.00
C SER A 2 -85.28 -33.08 72.30
N GLY A 3 -84.85 -32.36 71.26
CA GLY A 3 -83.67 -32.71 70.46
C GLY A 3 -82.42 -32.89 71.32
N ARG A 4 -82.15 -31.96 72.24
CA ARG A 4 -81.10 -32.06 73.27
C ARG A 4 -81.15 -33.33 74.13
N LYS A 5 -82.34 -33.89 74.42
CA LYS A 5 -82.48 -35.18 75.13
C LYS A 5 -82.11 -36.38 74.25
N ARG A 6 -82.37 -36.29 72.94
CA ARG A 6 -81.94 -37.30 71.95
C ARG A 6 -80.43 -37.24 71.74
N ALA A 7 -79.88 -36.04 71.52
CA ALA A 7 -78.44 -35.79 71.42
C ALA A 7 -77.68 -36.31 72.64
N LYS A 8 -78.19 -36.07 73.86
CA LYS A 8 -77.61 -36.63 75.08
C LYS A 8 -77.61 -38.15 75.09
N HIS A 9 -78.72 -38.79 74.70
CA HIS A 9 -78.79 -40.25 74.65
C HIS A 9 -77.77 -40.86 73.66
N VAL A 10 -77.55 -40.21 72.51
CA VAL A 10 -76.54 -40.63 71.51
C VAL A 10 -75.12 -40.50 72.08
N VAL A 11 -74.80 -39.39 72.74
CA VAL A 11 -73.51 -39.19 73.41
C VAL A 11 -73.30 -40.21 74.54
N ASP A 12 -74.33 -40.46 75.37
CA ASP A 12 -74.27 -41.47 76.43
C ASP A 12 -74.12 -42.90 75.88
N LYS A 13 -74.72 -43.22 74.71
CA LYS A 13 -74.54 -44.50 73.99
C LYS A 13 -73.10 -44.64 73.48
N ALA A 14 -72.56 -43.63 72.81
CA ALA A 14 -71.18 -43.62 72.33
C ALA A 14 -70.17 -43.73 73.50
N ALA A 15 -70.43 -43.03 74.61
CA ALA A 15 -69.65 -43.13 75.85
C ALA A 15 -69.68 -44.53 76.47
N ALA A 16 -70.82 -45.22 76.44
CA ALA A 16 -70.93 -46.61 76.88
C ALA A 16 -70.15 -47.56 75.95
N ARG A 17 -70.24 -47.39 74.62
CA ARG A 17 -69.46 -48.17 73.63
C ARG A 17 -67.95 -47.99 73.83
N CYS A 18 -67.49 -46.76 74.06
CA CYS A 18 -66.10 -46.45 74.40
C CYS A 18 -65.59 -47.18 75.65
N ARG A 19 -66.44 -47.44 76.65
CA ARG A 19 -66.06 -48.19 77.86
C ARG A 19 -66.03 -49.71 77.67
N LEU A 20 -66.73 -50.24 76.67
CA LEU A 20 -66.80 -51.68 76.39
C LEU A 20 -65.63 -52.16 75.53
N GLU A 21 -65.18 -51.34 74.58
CA GLU A 21 -63.99 -51.62 73.77
C GLU A 21 -62.71 -51.19 74.50
N TYR A 22 -62.15 -52.11 75.30
CA TYR A 22 -60.79 -52.04 75.83
C TYR A 22 -59.96 -53.24 75.35
N PRO A 23 -58.75 -53.05 74.80
CA PRO A 23 -57.89 -54.16 74.40
C PRO A 23 -57.40 -54.93 75.63
N ARG A 24 -57.75 -56.21 75.75
CA ARG A 24 -57.04 -57.13 76.66
C ARG A 24 -55.58 -57.19 76.24
N ARG A 25 -54.67 -56.57 77.00
CA ARG A 25 -53.22 -56.71 76.79
C ARG A 25 -52.79 -58.16 77.03
N SER A 26 -52.62 -58.92 75.96
CA SER A 26 -51.80 -60.13 75.98
C SER A 26 -50.32 -59.75 76.10
N SER A 27 -49.58 -60.58 76.83
CA SER A 27 -48.18 -60.36 77.20
C SER A 27 -47.20 -60.32 76.02
N GLY A 28 -46.19 -59.45 76.11
CA GLY A 28 -44.88 -59.69 75.50
C GLY A 28 -44.62 -59.05 74.13
N HIS A 29 -44.47 -57.72 74.11
CA HIS A 29 -43.41 -57.08 73.32
C HIS A 29 -43.03 -55.73 73.94
N GLU A 30 -41.76 -55.35 73.80
CA GLU A 30 -41.20 -54.14 74.39
C GLU A 30 -41.84 -52.87 73.82
N ALA A 31 -42.00 -51.85 74.67
CA ALA A 31 -42.55 -50.57 74.29
C ALA A 31 -41.56 -49.78 73.41
N LYS A 32 -41.60 -49.99 72.09
CA LYS A 32 -41.14 -48.97 71.15
C LYS A 32 -42.13 -47.82 71.15
N SER A 33 -41.75 -46.73 71.81
CA SER A 33 -42.48 -45.47 71.82
C SER A 33 -42.38 -44.77 70.46
N SER A 34 -43.19 -45.21 69.51
CA SER A 34 -43.59 -44.43 68.35
C SER A 34 -45.09 -44.59 68.22
N PHE A 35 -45.85 -43.54 68.57
CA PHE A 35 -47.29 -43.50 68.31
C PHE A 35 -47.53 -43.93 66.86
N GLU A 36 -48.52 -44.79 66.65
CA GLU A 36 -48.99 -45.13 65.30
C GLU A 36 -49.39 -43.84 64.60
N GLN A 37 -48.53 -43.37 63.69
CA GLN A 37 -48.86 -42.26 62.81
C GLN A 37 -49.96 -42.78 61.89
N ASP A 38 -51.19 -42.29 62.12
CA ASP A 38 -52.25 -42.37 61.14
C ASP A 38 -51.69 -41.97 59.76
N ARG A 39 -52.16 -42.66 58.72
CA ARG A 39 -51.49 -42.79 57.40
C ARG A 39 -51.23 -41.49 56.63
N CYS A 40 -51.56 -40.34 57.20
CA CYS A 40 -51.10 -39.01 56.82
C CYS A 40 -50.71 -38.22 58.07
N GLY A 41 -49.42 -38.27 58.47
CA GLY A 41 -48.87 -37.50 59.60
C GLY A 41 -48.86 -35.99 59.37
N LEU A 42 -50.03 -35.36 59.40
CA LEU A 42 -50.26 -33.92 59.30
C LEU A 42 -50.41 -33.29 60.70
N PRO A 43 -50.04 -32.01 60.90
CA PRO A 43 -50.27 -31.32 62.17
C PRO A 43 -51.76 -31.13 62.48
N LEU A 44 -52.11 -30.96 63.77
CA LEU A 44 -53.50 -30.96 64.25
C LEU A 44 -54.41 -29.96 63.51
N ILE A 45 -53.94 -28.73 63.27
CA ILE A 45 -54.74 -27.69 62.58
C ILE A 45 -55.03 -28.07 61.13
N ALA A 46 -54.08 -28.74 60.44
CA ALA A 46 -54.30 -29.21 59.07
C ALA A 46 -55.38 -30.29 59.02
N SER A 47 -55.28 -31.30 59.89
CA SER A 47 -56.28 -32.38 59.98
C SER A 47 -57.66 -31.85 60.35
N LEU A 48 -57.74 -30.89 61.29
CA LEU A 48 -58.99 -30.25 61.68
C LEU A 48 -59.60 -29.43 60.53
N LEU A 49 -58.81 -28.65 59.80
CA LEU A 49 -59.30 -27.86 58.66
C LEU A 49 -59.73 -28.74 57.48
N ARG A 50 -59.06 -29.88 57.22
CA ARG A 50 -59.55 -30.88 56.24
C ARG A 50 -60.90 -31.45 56.64
N TYR A 51 -61.05 -31.87 57.89
CA TYR A 51 -62.33 -32.37 58.40
C TYR A 51 -63.46 -31.33 58.25
N ILE A 52 -63.16 -30.06 58.56
CA ILE A 52 -64.10 -28.94 58.38
C ILE A 52 -64.44 -28.76 56.89
N ASP A 53 -63.46 -28.78 55.99
CA ASP A 53 -63.67 -28.65 54.54
C ASP A 53 -64.45 -29.82 53.91
N GLU A 54 -64.45 -30.99 54.54
CA GLU A 54 -65.25 -32.15 54.12
C GLU A 54 -66.70 -32.12 54.64
N ARG A 55 -67.07 -31.17 55.52
CA ARG A 55 -68.46 -31.01 56.00
C ARG A 55 -69.41 -30.54 54.89
N SER A 56 -70.71 -30.74 55.13
CA SER A 56 -71.76 -30.19 54.27
C SER A 56 -72.17 -28.79 54.76
N TYR A 57 -72.34 -27.87 53.81
CA TYR A 57 -72.63 -26.45 54.05
C TYR A 57 -73.91 -25.99 53.32
N GLN A 58 -74.91 -26.86 53.21
CA GLN A 58 -76.15 -26.55 52.51
C GLN A 58 -76.94 -25.43 53.21
N ARG A 59 -76.96 -25.43 54.55
CA ARG A 59 -77.58 -24.38 55.40
C ARG A 59 -76.97 -23.01 55.12
N ALA A 60 -75.65 -22.89 55.18
CA ALA A 60 -74.95 -21.63 54.91
C ALA A 60 -75.26 -21.11 53.50
N ARG A 61 -75.17 -21.98 52.49
CA ARG A 61 -75.47 -21.63 51.09
C ARG A 61 -76.91 -21.17 50.89
N LEU A 62 -77.89 -21.85 51.49
CA LEU A 62 -79.30 -21.46 51.45
C LEU A 62 -79.57 -20.13 52.17
N ALA A 63 -78.79 -19.81 53.21
CA ALA A 63 -78.83 -18.53 53.91
C ALA A 63 -78.06 -17.39 53.19
N GLY A 64 -77.56 -17.62 51.98
CA GLY A 64 -76.74 -16.64 51.24
C GLY A 64 -75.35 -16.40 51.84
N GLN A 65 -74.90 -17.28 52.73
CA GLN A 65 -73.57 -17.23 53.35
C GLN A 65 -72.61 -18.18 52.62
N GLU A 66 -71.35 -17.78 52.55
CA GLU A 66 -70.29 -18.69 52.09
C GLU A 66 -69.87 -19.65 53.22
N PRO A 67 -69.43 -20.88 52.87
CA PRO A 67 -68.75 -21.77 53.80
C PRO A 67 -67.52 -21.08 54.40
N SER A 68 -67.48 -21.01 55.73
CA SER A 68 -66.48 -20.24 56.46
C SER A 68 -66.02 -20.94 57.74
N ALA A 69 -64.77 -20.69 58.11
CA ALA A 69 -64.15 -21.12 59.35
C ALA A 69 -63.49 -19.93 60.07
N SER A 70 -63.58 -19.89 61.40
CA SER A 70 -62.99 -18.87 62.26
C SER A 70 -62.17 -19.52 63.36
N ILE A 71 -60.88 -19.21 63.43
CA ILE A 71 -59.93 -19.68 64.45
C ILE A 71 -59.64 -18.51 65.40
N ILE A 72 -60.03 -18.63 66.65
CA ILE A 72 -59.81 -17.62 67.69
C ILE A 72 -58.80 -18.20 68.68
N VAL A 73 -57.65 -17.55 68.77
CA VAL A 73 -56.52 -17.92 69.62
C VAL A 73 -56.51 -17.00 70.84
N CYS A 74 -56.75 -17.58 72.00
CA CYS A 74 -56.78 -16.90 73.30
C CYS A 74 -55.72 -17.52 74.25
N PRO A 75 -55.34 -16.83 75.33
CA PRO A 75 -54.42 -17.40 76.32
C PRO A 75 -55.01 -18.69 76.92
N GLY A 76 -54.27 -19.80 76.77
CA GLY A 76 -54.68 -21.12 77.25
C GLY A 76 -55.86 -21.78 76.50
N THR A 77 -56.41 -21.17 75.44
CA THR A 77 -57.56 -21.73 74.68
C THR A 77 -57.50 -21.43 73.18
N VAL A 78 -57.86 -22.40 72.34
CA VAL A 78 -58.08 -22.17 70.90
C VAL A 78 -59.50 -22.61 70.55
N ILE A 79 -60.28 -21.70 69.96
CA ILE A 79 -61.66 -21.93 69.55
C ILE A 79 -61.71 -21.96 68.02
N VAL A 80 -62.32 -22.99 67.45
CA VAL A 80 -62.52 -23.13 66.00
C VAL A 80 -64.01 -23.23 65.72
N GLU A 81 -64.54 -22.27 64.97
CA GLU A 81 -65.96 -22.15 64.63
C GLU A 81 -66.16 -22.30 63.12
N TYR A 82 -67.22 -22.97 62.68
CA TYR A 82 -67.56 -23.13 61.26
C TYR A 82 -69.06 -23.30 61.04
N ASN A 83 -69.57 -22.74 59.94
CA ASN A 83 -71.01 -22.67 59.64
C ASN A 83 -71.52 -23.87 58.81
N ASP A 84 -71.18 -25.10 59.22
CA ASP A 84 -71.67 -26.31 58.55
C ASP A 84 -73.15 -26.62 58.88
N ASP A 85 -73.66 -27.72 58.32
CA ASP A 85 -75.01 -28.23 58.56
C ASP A 85 -75.18 -28.84 59.98
N GLY A 86 -74.16 -28.73 60.84
CA GLY A 86 -74.14 -29.29 62.18
C GLY A 86 -73.86 -30.79 62.25
N ILE A 87 -73.77 -31.29 63.48
CA ILE A 87 -73.38 -32.67 63.78
C ILE A 87 -74.61 -33.60 63.84
N ARG A 88 -74.47 -34.77 63.22
CA ARG A 88 -75.50 -35.83 63.12
C ARG A 88 -75.15 -36.99 64.06
N GLU A 89 -76.09 -37.91 64.28
CA GLU A 89 -75.90 -39.02 65.23
C GLU A 89 -74.65 -39.86 64.89
N GLY A 90 -74.49 -40.29 63.64
CA GLY A 90 -73.32 -41.06 63.18
C GLY A 90 -72.00 -40.28 63.13
N ASP A 91 -72.01 -38.95 63.20
CA ASP A 91 -70.77 -38.16 63.32
C ASP A 91 -70.15 -38.37 64.72
N VAL A 92 -70.97 -38.55 65.77
CA VAL A 92 -70.49 -38.76 67.15
C VAL A 92 -69.70 -40.06 67.28
N ASP A 93 -70.18 -41.14 66.65
CA ASP A 93 -69.49 -42.43 66.61
C ASP A 93 -68.21 -42.36 65.75
N SER A 94 -68.23 -41.63 64.63
CA SER A 94 -67.02 -41.35 63.81
C SER A 94 -65.93 -40.63 64.62
N LEU A 95 -66.29 -39.59 65.38
CA LEU A 95 -65.37 -38.85 66.26
C LEU A 95 -64.79 -39.72 67.40
N CYS A 96 -65.54 -40.75 67.84
CA CYS A 96 -65.07 -41.74 68.80
C CYS A 96 -64.17 -42.83 68.19
N GLY A 97 -64.16 -42.95 66.84
CA GLY A 97 -63.36 -43.91 66.08
C GLY A 97 -64.12 -45.16 65.60
N PHE A 98 -65.45 -45.20 65.70
CA PHE A 98 -66.30 -46.34 65.31
C PHE A 98 -66.81 -46.20 63.86
N GLU A 99 -65.92 -45.99 62.90
CA GLU A 99 -66.30 -45.86 61.50
C GLU A 99 -66.84 -47.20 60.93
N GLY A 100 -68.09 -47.20 60.45
CA GLY A 100 -68.65 -48.27 59.61
C GLY A 100 -69.08 -49.57 60.30
N GLN A 101 -69.42 -49.55 61.59
CA GLN A 101 -69.81 -50.76 62.35
C GLN A 101 -71.29 -50.81 62.83
N GLU A 102 -72.18 -49.97 62.32
CA GLU A 102 -73.63 -50.11 62.55
C GLU A 102 -74.35 -50.13 61.18
N GLU A 103 -74.36 -51.30 60.52
CA GLU A 103 -75.32 -51.78 59.50
C GLU A 103 -74.82 -53.08 58.81
N GLU A 104 -74.68 -54.17 59.58
CA GLU A 104 -74.80 -55.53 59.01
C GLU A 104 -76.26 -55.97 59.17
N GLU A 105 -77.07 -55.81 58.11
CA GLU A 105 -78.30 -56.59 57.77
C GLU A 105 -79.21 -55.80 56.79
N GLN A 106 -78.81 -55.64 55.52
CA GLN A 106 -79.71 -55.80 54.34
C GLN A 106 -78.98 -55.66 53.00
N GLU A 107 -79.35 -56.52 52.03
CA GLU A 107 -78.83 -56.53 50.65
C GLU A 107 -79.58 -55.52 49.74
N ASP A 108 -79.06 -55.33 48.52
CA ASP A 108 -79.56 -54.49 47.41
C ASP A 108 -79.46 -52.95 47.53
N ALA A 109 -78.29 -52.40 47.14
CA ALA A 109 -78.20 -51.28 46.20
C ALA A 109 -76.78 -51.12 45.60
N THR A 110 -76.70 -50.86 44.29
CA THR A 110 -75.44 -50.59 43.59
C THR A 110 -74.87 -49.20 43.89
N ALA A 111 -73.73 -49.11 44.58
CA ALA A 111 -72.88 -47.91 44.58
C ALA A 111 -71.42 -48.25 44.98
N GLU A 112 -70.53 -48.43 44.01
CA GLU A 112 -69.08 -48.40 44.28
C GLU A 112 -68.64 -46.96 44.55
N LEU A 113 -68.34 -46.64 45.80
CA LEU A 113 -67.65 -45.41 46.22
C LEU A 113 -66.66 -45.78 47.33
N PRO A 114 -65.33 -45.63 47.12
CA PRO A 114 -64.35 -45.94 48.16
C PRO A 114 -64.44 -44.92 49.32
N PRO A 115 -64.16 -45.35 50.57
CA PRO A 115 -64.31 -44.50 51.75
C PRO A 115 -63.31 -43.35 51.70
N SER A 116 -63.83 -42.12 51.65
CA SER A 116 -63.05 -40.89 51.65
C SER A 116 -63.02 -40.24 53.04
N GLY A 117 -61.83 -39.97 53.55
CA GLY A 117 -61.51 -38.76 54.32
C GLY A 117 -61.97 -38.59 55.78
N ARG A 118 -63.02 -39.30 56.24
CA ARG A 118 -63.69 -39.01 57.54
C ARG A 118 -62.85 -39.09 58.83
N GLY A 119 -61.63 -39.60 58.76
CA GLY A 119 -60.78 -39.93 59.92
C GLY A 119 -60.23 -38.73 60.69
N ILE A 120 -61.07 -38.07 61.51
CA ILE A 120 -60.60 -37.29 62.66
C ILE A 120 -61.11 -37.91 63.97
N ARG A 121 -60.20 -38.59 64.68
CA ARG A 121 -60.49 -39.20 65.98
C ARG A 121 -60.28 -38.17 67.10
N MET A 122 -61.30 -37.92 67.91
CA MET A 122 -61.22 -37.07 69.11
C MET A 122 -61.06 -37.87 70.41
N ARG A 123 -61.23 -39.21 70.38
CA ARG A 123 -60.88 -40.14 71.46
C ARG A 123 -59.38 -40.44 71.52
N ALA A 124 -58.80 -40.61 72.71
CA ALA A 124 -57.38 -40.96 72.86
C ALA A 124 -57.07 -42.40 72.39
N PRO A 125 -55.86 -42.68 71.87
CA PRO A 125 -54.82 -41.72 71.49
C PRO A 125 -55.23 -40.89 70.26
N SER A 126 -55.14 -39.56 70.35
CA SER A 126 -55.38 -38.63 69.25
C SER A 126 -54.43 -37.43 69.32
N PRO A 127 -54.11 -36.78 68.18
CA PRO A 127 -53.24 -35.60 68.16
C PRO A 127 -53.80 -34.39 68.92
N PHE A 128 -55.10 -34.36 69.23
CA PHE A 128 -55.68 -33.31 70.07
C PHE A 128 -55.04 -33.28 71.47
N PHE A 129 -54.84 -34.44 72.08
CA PHE A 129 -54.34 -34.52 73.46
C PHE A 129 -52.83 -34.34 73.60
N ALA A 130 -52.11 -34.21 72.49
CA ALA A 130 -50.73 -33.70 72.49
C ALA A 130 -50.67 -32.20 72.82
N HIS A 131 -51.74 -31.43 72.53
CA HIS A 131 -51.77 -29.97 72.70
C HIS A 131 -52.82 -29.49 73.72
N ALA A 132 -53.95 -30.21 73.85
CA ALA A 132 -55.07 -29.85 74.71
C ALA A 132 -55.27 -30.84 75.87
N ARG A 133 -55.67 -30.35 77.05
CA ARG A 133 -56.15 -31.18 78.18
C ARG A 133 -57.64 -31.53 78.08
N GLN A 134 -58.39 -30.80 77.25
CA GLN A 134 -59.81 -31.06 76.99
C GLN A 134 -60.18 -30.53 75.59
N VAL A 135 -60.97 -31.31 74.86
CA VAL A 135 -61.62 -30.90 73.61
C VAL A 135 -63.11 -30.83 73.87
N SER A 136 -63.72 -29.66 73.76
CA SER A 136 -65.19 -29.49 73.87
C SER A 136 -65.76 -29.19 72.50
N LEU A 137 -66.95 -29.71 72.23
CA LEU A 137 -67.61 -29.61 70.94
C LEU A 137 -69.08 -29.26 71.14
N GLN A 138 -69.53 -28.24 70.42
CA GLN A 138 -70.86 -27.67 70.49
C GLN A 138 -71.42 -27.49 69.07
N SER A 139 -72.58 -28.08 68.79
CA SER A 139 -73.23 -28.01 67.48
C SER A 139 -74.73 -28.24 67.61
N GLY A 140 -75.54 -27.19 67.43
CA GLY A 140 -76.99 -27.24 67.62
C GLY A 140 -77.38 -27.80 69.00
N ASP A 141 -78.09 -28.94 69.01
CA ASP A 141 -78.50 -29.66 70.22
C ASP A 141 -77.36 -30.41 70.94
N TYR A 142 -76.21 -30.63 70.31
CA TYR A 142 -75.07 -31.37 70.89
C TYR A 142 -74.12 -30.45 71.65
N ALA A 143 -73.79 -30.82 72.90
CA ALA A 143 -72.73 -30.22 73.68
C ALA A 143 -72.02 -31.29 74.53
N PHE A 144 -70.77 -31.62 74.19
CA PHE A 144 -69.99 -32.64 74.89
C PHE A 144 -68.49 -32.39 74.79
N SER A 145 -67.70 -32.97 75.70
CA SER A 145 -66.23 -32.89 75.69
C SER A 145 -65.55 -34.23 75.88
N PHE A 146 -64.35 -34.36 75.31
CA PHE A 146 -63.42 -35.47 75.55
C PHE A 146 -62.29 -35.02 76.48
N ARG A 147 -61.95 -35.86 77.46
CA ARG A 147 -60.92 -35.59 78.47
C ARG A 147 -60.13 -36.87 78.77
N PRO A 148 -58.78 -36.85 78.72
CA PRO A 148 -57.95 -37.97 79.11
C PRO A 148 -57.80 -38.04 80.63
N TRP A 149 -57.65 -39.25 81.17
CA TRP A 149 -57.45 -39.52 82.58
C TRP A 149 -56.29 -40.52 82.76
N PRO A 150 -55.38 -40.36 83.75
CA PRO A 150 -55.28 -39.28 84.75
C PRO A 150 -54.39 -38.10 84.28
N LEU A 151 -54.42 -37.00 85.04
CA LEU A 151 -53.64 -35.78 84.76
C LEU A 151 -52.15 -35.84 85.24
N GLU A 152 -51.78 -36.86 86.01
CA GLU A 152 -50.41 -37.22 86.40
C GLU A 152 -50.27 -38.77 86.39
N PRO A 153 -49.07 -39.35 86.17
CA PRO A 153 -48.87 -40.81 86.21
C PRO A 153 -48.71 -41.30 87.66
N PRO A 154 -49.53 -42.25 88.16
CA PRO A 154 -49.04 -43.65 88.22
C PRO A 154 -50.11 -44.78 88.28
N GLN A 155 -49.61 -46.02 88.21
CA GLN A 155 -50.13 -47.26 88.84
C GLN A 155 -51.66 -47.48 88.99
N ALA A 156 -52.22 -48.18 88.00
CA ALA A 156 -53.23 -49.25 88.11
C ALA A 156 -54.41 -49.10 89.10
N ILE A 157 -55.49 -48.43 88.65
CA ILE A 157 -56.90 -48.83 88.91
C ILE A 157 -57.66 -48.71 87.57
N ASP A 158 -58.76 -49.47 87.42
CA ASP A 158 -59.43 -49.81 86.16
C ASP A 158 -60.02 -48.64 85.33
N GLY A 159 -59.89 -48.76 84.00
CA GLY A 159 -60.71 -48.04 83.01
C GLY A 159 -60.15 -46.71 82.50
N ASP A 160 -59.71 -46.69 81.23
CA ASP A 160 -59.51 -45.44 80.48
C ASP A 160 -60.86 -44.75 80.24
N GLY A 161 -61.01 -43.54 80.79
CA GLY A 161 -62.25 -42.76 80.77
C GLY A 161 -62.50 -41.87 79.54
N THR A 162 -61.77 -42.04 78.43
CA THR A 162 -61.76 -41.12 77.26
C THR A 162 -63.00 -41.14 76.35
N GLY A 163 -64.17 -41.57 76.84
CA GLY A 163 -65.44 -41.41 76.13
C GLY A 163 -65.92 -39.95 76.08
N PRO A 164 -66.83 -39.58 75.17
CA PRO A 164 -67.44 -38.25 75.15
C PRO A 164 -68.29 -38.04 76.42
N VAL A 165 -68.18 -36.86 77.03
CA VAL A 165 -68.87 -36.48 78.27
C VAL A 165 -69.81 -35.32 77.98
N TRP A 166 -71.11 -35.53 78.18
CA TRP A 166 -72.12 -34.50 77.98
C TRP A 166 -71.90 -33.26 78.86
N GLU A 167 -71.96 -32.06 78.28
CA GLU A 167 -71.84 -30.80 79.01
C GLU A 167 -73.23 -30.22 79.35
N GLY A 168 -73.54 -30.16 80.64
CA GLY A 168 -74.76 -29.57 81.19
C GLY A 168 -74.56 -28.14 81.69
N GLU A 169 -75.63 -27.34 81.74
CA GLU A 169 -75.62 -25.91 82.08
C GLU A 169 -75.29 -25.59 83.55
N GLU A 170 -75.15 -26.58 84.43
CA GLU A 170 -75.01 -26.40 85.88
C GLU A 170 -73.63 -25.87 86.35
N LYS A 171 -72.88 -25.13 85.50
CA LYS A 171 -71.57 -24.55 85.84
C LYS A 171 -71.34 -23.09 85.44
N GLU A 172 -72.39 -22.30 85.16
CA GLU A 172 -72.22 -20.85 84.94
C GLU A 172 -72.02 -20.01 86.23
N GLU A 173 -72.26 -20.53 87.43
CA GLU A 173 -72.19 -19.70 88.67
C GLU A 173 -70.84 -19.71 89.42
N ARG A 174 -69.80 -20.45 88.96
CA ARG A 174 -68.51 -20.53 89.67
C ARG A 174 -67.25 -20.51 88.79
N SER A 175 -67.16 -19.55 87.88
CA SER A 175 -65.88 -18.95 87.48
C SER A 175 -66.11 -17.59 86.83
N GLY A 176 -65.36 -16.56 87.25
CA GLY A 176 -65.58 -15.16 86.83
C GLY A 176 -65.19 -14.80 85.39
N ASN A 177 -64.93 -15.77 84.52
CA ASN A 177 -64.64 -15.53 83.11
C ASN A 177 -65.93 -15.58 82.29
N ARG A 178 -66.42 -14.38 81.97
CA ARG A 178 -67.59 -14.13 81.12
C ARG A 178 -67.42 -14.84 79.77
N SER A 179 -68.16 -15.93 79.57
CA SER A 179 -68.15 -16.71 78.34
C SER A 179 -68.53 -15.83 77.14
N LEU A 180 -67.80 -15.95 76.03
CA LEU A 180 -68.22 -15.38 74.75
C LEU A 180 -69.63 -15.90 74.43
N PRO A 181 -70.60 -15.02 74.12
CA PRO A 181 -71.98 -15.45 73.91
C PRO A 181 -72.05 -16.53 72.84
N ALA A 182 -72.89 -17.53 73.06
CA ALA A 182 -73.27 -18.45 72.02
C ALA A 182 -74.00 -17.67 70.92
N HIS A 183 -73.34 -17.44 69.79
CA HIS A 183 -74.05 -17.12 68.57
C HIS A 183 -75.03 -18.25 68.27
N GLY A 184 -76.17 -17.94 67.63
CA GLY A 184 -77.29 -18.88 67.43
C GLY A 184 -76.85 -20.22 66.83
N GLY A 185 -77.65 -21.27 67.06
CA GLY A 185 -77.31 -22.69 66.83
C GLY A 185 -77.01 -23.14 65.38
N ASP A 186 -76.64 -22.22 64.51
CA ASP A 186 -76.29 -22.39 63.10
C ASP A 186 -74.77 -22.61 62.87
N VAL A 187 -73.97 -22.64 63.94
CA VAL A 187 -72.49 -22.78 63.90
C VAL A 187 -72.04 -23.95 64.77
N THR A 188 -71.08 -24.73 64.27
CA THR A 188 -70.35 -25.74 65.04
C THR A 188 -69.07 -25.12 65.62
N ARG A 189 -68.85 -25.29 66.93
CA ARG A 189 -67.71 -24.76 67.69
C ARG A 189 -66.93 -25.91 68.34
N VAL A 190 -65.62 -25.92 68.12
CA VAL A 190 -64.65 -26.83 68.76
C VAL A 190 -63.70 -26.00 69.62
N THR A 191 -63.71 -26.24 70.93
CA THR A 191 -62.91 -25.50 71.92
C THR A 191 -61.82 -26.40 72.49
N LEU A 192 -60.56 -26.04 72.24
CA LEU A 192 -59.35 -26.70 72.72
C LEU A 192 -58.84 -25.98 73.97
N LEU A 193 -58.93 -26.63 75.14
CA LEU A 193 -58.37 -26.14 76.39
C LEU A 193 -56.91 -26.61 76.48
N LEU A 194 -55.94 -25.71 76.40
CA LEU A 194 -54.52 -26.06 76.27
C LEU A 194 -53.94 -26.64 77.58
N ARG A 195 -52.83 -27.38 77.46
CA ARG A 195 -51.99 -27.79 78.61
C ARG A 195 -51.15 -26.62 79.10
N GLU A 196 -50.73 -26.63 80.37
CA GLU A 196 -49.90 -25.55 80.95
C GLU A 196 -48.51 -25.49 80.30
N ASP A 197 -47.96 -26.67 79.96
CA ASP A 197 -46.78 -26.91 79.13
C ASP A 197 -46.93 -26.42 77.67
N GLY A 198 -48.16 -26.17 77.20
CA GLY A 198 -48.50 -25.75 75.83
C GLY A 198 -48.89 -24.27 75.68
N GLY A 199 -48.56 -23.42 76.66
CA GLY A 199 -48.87 -21.99 76.62
C GLY A 199 -48.19 -21.25 75.45
N ILE A 200 -48.96 -20.45 74.71
CA ILE A 200 -48.47 -19.62 73.60
C ILE A 200 -47.61 -18.48 74.17
N ARG A 201 -46.28 -18.66 74.16
CA ARG A 201 -45.33 -17.68 74.71
C ARG A 201 -45.00 -16.60 73.68
N HIS A 202 -45.73 -15.48 73.72
CA HIS A 202 -45.35 -14.25 72.99
C HIS A 202 -44.16 -13.52 73.65
N ALA A 203 -42.98 -14.14 73.72
CA ALA A 203 -41.69 -13.48 74.02
C ALA A 203 -40.48 -14.42 73.81
N ASN A 204 -40.05 -14.65 72.57
CA ASN A 204 -38.66 -14.87 72.10
C ASN A 204 -38.66 -15.38 70.64
N PRO A 205 -37.58 -15.18 69.85
CA PRO A 205 -37.49 -15.74 68.50
C PRO A 205 -37.40 -17.28 68.55
N PRO A 206 -38.25 -18.02 67.81
CA PRO A 206 -38.34 -19.48 67.91
C PRO A 206 -37.27 -20.21 67.08
N SER A 207 -36.91 -21.43 67.52
CA SER A 207 -36.14 -22.39 66.73
C SER A 207 -37.01 -23.10 65.69
N SER A 208 -36.37 -23.73 64.69
CA SER A 208 -37.06 -24.38 63.57
C SER A 208 -37.97 -25.54 63.96
N GLU A 209 -37.76 -26.16 65.13
CA GLU A 209 -38.43 -27.41 65.57
C GLU A 209 -39.68 -27.20 66.44
N ASP A 210 -40.09 -25.96 66.74
CA ASP A 210 -41.31 -25.73 67.53
C ASP A 210 -42.56 -26.27 66.81
N THR A 211 -43.26 -27.24 67.41
CA THR A 211 -44.48 -27.86 66.88
C THR A 211 -45.76 -27.32 67.54
N SER A 212 -45.65 -26.22 68.31
CA SER A 212 -46.75 -25.61 69.05
C SER A 212 -47.98 -25.31 68.19
N LEU A 213 -49.16 -25.41 68.81
CA LEU A 213 -50.44 -25.17 68.15
C LEU A 213 -50.57 -23.72 67.65
N GLY A 214 -49.95 -22.76 68.36
CA GLY A 214 -49.87 -21.36 67.93
C GLY A 214 -49.16 -21.22 66.59
N ARG A 215 -47.97 -21.83 66.45
CA ARG A 215 -47.19 -21.79 65.20
C ARG A 215 -47.95 -22.43 64.03
N GLN A 216 -48.70 -23.51 64.25
CA GLN A 216 -49.56 -24.12 63.23
C GLN A 216 -50.66 -23.15 62.72
N VAL A 217 -51.20 -22.29 63.59
CA VAL A 217 -52.19 -21.26 63.19
C VAL A 217 -51.50 -20.05 62.54
N GLU A 218 -50.30 -19.67 62.98
CA GLU A 218 -49.50 -18.60 62.36
C GLU A 218 -49.16 -18.92 60.90
N LEU A 219 -48.75 -20.17 60.62
CA LEU A 219 -48.43 -20.71 59.29
C LEU A 219 -49.61 -20.78 58.30
N LEU A 220 -50.84 -20.46 58.72
CA LEU A 220 -51.98 -20.37 57.81
C LEU A 220 -51.88 -19.11 56.93
N GLU A 221 -51.67 -19.35 55.64
CA GLU A 221 -51.60 -18.37 54.57
C GLU A 221 -52.92 -18.26 53.78
N PRO A 222 -53.21 -17.13 53.11
CA PRO A 222 -54.40 -16.96 52.27
C PRO A 222 -54.55 -18.04 51.18
N ASN A 223 -53.44 -18.50 50.62
CA ASN A 223 -53.41 -19.49 49.53
C ASN A 223 -54.01 -20.85 49.92
N HIS A 224 -54.09 -21.20 51.22
CA HIS A 224 -54.71 -22.46 51.64
C HIS A 224 -56.15 -22.60 51.11
N LEU A 225 -56.89 -21.49 50.97
CA LEU A 225 -58.25 -21.47 50.41
C LEU A 225 -58.32 -21.88 48.92
N LEU A 226 -57.23 -21.76 48.15
CA LEU A 226 -57.18 -22.25 46.76
C LEU A 226 -57.30 -23.78 46.68
N PHE A 227 -56.88 -24.47 47.74
CA PHE A 227 -56.84 -25.93 47.81
C PHE A 227 -58.09 -26.51 48.51
N MET A 228 -58.77 -25.71 49.34
CA MET A 228 -60.05 -26.07 49.97
C MET A 228 -61.17 -26.32 48.93
N ARG A 229 -61.96 -27.37 49.13
CA ARG A 229 -63.07 -27.75 48.25
C ARG A 229 -64.35 -26.99 48.59
N GLN A 230 -64.71 -26.87 49.87
CA GLN A 230 -65.93 -26.21 50.35
C GLN A 230 -65.66 -24.82 50.93
N ILE A 231 -64.66 -24.67 51.81
CA ILE A 231 -64.38 -23.42 52.54
C ILE A 231 -64.00 -22.31 51.54
N ARG A 232 -64.59 -21.13 51.70
CA ARG A 232 -64.30 -19.93 50.89
C ARG A 232 -63.83 -18.73 51.71
N ARG A 233 -64.09 -18.71 53.03
CA ARG A 233 -63.61 -17.66 53.93
C ARG A 233 -62.96 -18.26 55.17
N MET A 234 -61.82 -17.73 55.58
CA MET A 234 -61.12 -18.12 56.81
C MET A 234 -60.78 -16.89 57.62
N ARG A 235 -61.21 -16.84 58.89
CA ARG A 235 -60.90 -15.77 59.84
C ARG A 235 -59.95 -16.32 60.90
N ILE A 236 -58.93 -15.56 61.26
CA ILE A 236 -57.97 -15.92 62.31
C ILE A 236 -57.80 -14.70 63.22
N VAL A 237 -58.10 -14.84 64.51
CA VAL A 237 -58.02 -13.76 65.49
C VAL A 237 -57.10 -14.18 66.62
N PHE A 238 -56.09 -13.38 66.91
CA PHE A 238 -55.24 -13.52 68.10
C PHE A 238 -55.71 -12.51 69.16
N VAL A 239 -55.89 -12.97 70.39
CA VAL A 239 -56.46 -12.20 71.50
C VAL A 239 -55.50 -12.21 72.70
N LEU A 240 -55.33 -11.06 73.35
CA LEU A 240 -54.49 -10.88 74.54
C LEU A 240 -55.19 -11.32 75.84
N GLU A 241 -54.46 -11.33 76.96
CA GLU A 241 -54.98 -11.67 78.30
C GLU A 241 -56.09 -10.73 78.78
N ASP A 242 -56.12 -9.48 78.31
CA ASP A 242 -57.18 -8.50 78.59
C ASP A 242 -58.41 -8.61 77.66
N GLN A 243 -58.47 -9.68 76.85
CA GLN A 243 -59.47 -9.92 75.80
C GLN A 243 -59.45 -8.93 74.62
N THR A 244 -58.42 -8.10 74.47
CA THR A 244 -58.29 -7.25 73.27
C THR A 244 -57.76 -8.06 72.06
N PRO A 245 -58.28 -7.84 70.84
CA PRO A 245 -57.76 -8.49 69.65
C PRO A 245 -56.42 -7.87 69.23
N LEU A 246 -55.34 -8.65 69.33
CA LEU A 246 -53.98 -8.27 68.92
C LEU A 246 -53.88 -8.14 67.40
N SER A 247 -54.42 -9.12 66.68
CA SER A 247 -54.50 -9.10 65.22
C SER A 247 -55.65 -9.94 64.70
N GLU A 248 -56.24 -9.49 63.60
CA GLU A 248 -57.30 -10.17 62.87
C GLU A 248 -56.86 -10.33 61.41
N ARG A 249 -56.69 -11.58 60.96
CA ARG A 249 -56.48 -11.94 59.55
C ARG A 249 -57.79 -12.50 59.00
N MET A 250 -58.25 -11.99 57.87
CA MET A 250 -59.37 -12.58 57.12
C MET A 250 -58.90 -12.90 55.71
N PHE A 251 -59.10 -14.14 55.30
CA PHE A 251 -58.81 -14.66 53.98
C PHE A 251 -60.13 -15.00 53.29
N SER A 252 -60.23 -14.72 51.99
CA SER A 252 -61.38 -15.05 51.16
C SER A 252 -60.90 -15.45 49.76
N VAL A 253 -61.63 -16.35 49.10
CA VAL A 253 -61.37 -16.71 47.69
C VAL A 253 -62.63 -16.57 46.85
N ASP A 254 -62.56 -15.66 45.88
CA ASP A 254 -63.59 -15.44 44.87
C ASP A 254 -63.29 -16.36 43.67
N ALA A 255 -64.21 -17.27 43.32
CA ALA A 255 -64.15 -17.97 42.03
C ALA A 255 -64.78 -17.07 40.95
N LEU A 256 -63.96 -16.58 40.03
CA LEU A 256 -64.34 -15.61 38.99
C LEU A 256 -64.64 -16.30 37.65
N ASP A 257 -64.08 -17.49 37.44
CA ASP A 257 -64.36 -18.42 36.33
C ASP A 257 -64.03 -19.85 36.81
N GLU A 258 -64.28 -20.88 35.98
CA GLU A 258 -64.01 -22.30 36.31
C GLU A 258 -62.58 -22.55 36.82
N HIS A 259 -61.60 -21.81 36.27
CA HIS A 259 -60.20 -21.90 36.66
C HIS A 259 -59.65 -20.60 37.27
N LEU A 260 -60.30 -19.45 37.10
CA LEU A 260 -59.79 -18.16 37.59
C LEU A 260 -60.28 -17.87 39.01
N HIS A 261 -59.34 -17.77 39.94
CA HIS A 261 -59.59 -17.54 41.36
C HIS A 261 -58.86 -16.28 41.83
N ALA A 262 -59.51 -15.46 42.65
CA ALA A 262 -58.88 -14.31 43.31
C ALA A 262 -58.90 -14.47 44.83
N VAL A 263 -57.72 -14.47 45.43
CA VAL A 263 -57.54 -14.58 46.88
C VAL A 263 -57.37 -13.18 47.45
N THR A 264 -58.27 -12.79 48.35
CA THR A 264 -58.17 -11.52 49.07
C THR A 264 -57.81 -11.78 50.52
N ALA A 265 -56.71 -11.19 50.97
CA ALA A 265 -56.20 -11.26 52.33
C ALA A 265 -56.26 -9.87 52.96
N THR A 266 -57.01 -9.72 54.04
CA THR A 266 -57.06 -8.50 54.84
C THR A 266 -56.46 -8.78 56.21
N GLN A 267 -55.49 -7.96 56.62
CA GLN A 267 -54.89 -8.02 57.95
C GLN A 267 -55.16 -6.72 58.68
N ARG A 268 -55.69 -6.83 59.89
CA ARG A 268 -56.00 -5.73 60.80
C ARG A 268 -55.12 -5.87 62.05
N THR A 269 -54.33 -4.85 62.33
CA THR A 269 -53.46 -4.73 63.52
C THR A 269 -53.70 -3.37 64.19
N SER A 270 -52.92 -3.03 65.21
CA SER A 270 -52.83 -1.68 65.78
C SER A 270 -52.56 -0.59 64.73
N ASP A 271 -51.87 -0.95 63.65
CA ASP A 271 -51.26 0.00 62.72
C ASP A 271 -52.17 0.30 61.50
N GLY A 272 -53.32 -0.37 61.40
CA GLY A 272 -54.34 -0.14 60.38
C GLY A 272 -54.90 -1.42 59.76
N LEU A 273 -55.49 -1.26 58.56
CA LEU A 273 -56.03 -2.34 57.75
C LEU A 273 -55.23 -2.46 56.45
N ALA A 274 -54.42 -3.50 56.32
CA ALA A 274 -53.75 -3.88 55.07
C ALA A 274 -54.64 -4.83 54.27
N THR A 275 -54.76 -4.61 52.96
CA THR A 275 -55.50 -5.50 52.04
C THR A 275 -54.61 -5.86 50.85
N HIS A 276 -54.42 -7.16 50.63
CA HIS A 276 -53.68 -7.71 49.50
C HIS A 276 -54.61 -8.61 48.66
N LYS A 277 -54.57 -8.48 47.33
CA LYS A 277 -55.38 -9.32 46.42
C LYS A 277 -54.49 -9.98 45.38
N SER A 278 -54.38 -11.30 45.46
CA SER A 278 -53.67 -12.15 44.50
C SER A 278 -54.67 -12.79 43.53
N ARG A 279 -54.22 -13.10 42.31
CA ARG A 279 -55.03 -13.83 41.32
C ARG A 279 -54.28 -15.07 40.84
N TYR A 280 -55.00 -16.15 40.60
CA TYR A 280 -54.43 -17.43 40.18
C TYR A 280 -55.32 -18.10 39.14
N PHE A 281 -54.72 -18.69 38.12
CA PHE A 281 -55.35 -19.75 37.33
C PHE A 281 -55.09 -21.07 38.05
N VAL A 282 -56.14 -21.77 38.48
CA VAL A 282 -56.05 -22.97 39.32
C VAL A 282 -56.55 -24.17 38.54
N VAL A 283 -55.70 -25.21 38.45
CA VAL A 283 -56.03 -26.47 37.81
C VAL A 283 -55.96 -27.59 38.84
N ARG A 284 -57.07 -28.30 39.01
CA ARG A 284 -57.21 -29.45 39.89
C ARG A 284 -57.23 -30.71 39.02
N THR A 285 -56.24 -31.58 39.19
CA THR A 285 -56.16 -32.84 38.44
C THR A 285 -56.69 -33.98 39.33
N PRO A 286 -57.91 -34.50 39.08
CA PRO A 286 -58.48 -35.61 39.86
C PRO A 286 -57.73 -36.93 39.61
N LEU A 287 -58.12 -37.99 40.33
CA LEU A 287 -57.63 -39.35 40.03
C LEU A 287 -57.93 -39.69 38.56
N GLN A 288 -56.95 -40.24 37.85
CA GLN A 288 -57.20 -40.94 36.59
C GLN A 288 -57.88 -42.27 36.90
N GLY A 289 -59.21 -42.24 37.02
CA GLY A 289 -60.01 -43.45 36.82
C GLY A 289 -59.71 -44.03 35.45
N THR A 290 -59.42 -45.32 35.39
CA THR A 290 -59.17 -46.05 34.14
C THR A 290 -60.31 -45.83 33.16
N THR A 291 -60.03 -45.22 32.02
CA THR A 291 -60.97 -45.18 30.89
C THR A 291 -61.24 -46.61 30.43
N ALA A 292 -62.53 -46.96 30.36
CA ALA A 292 -62.95 -48.31 30.06
C ALA A 292 -62.68 -48.70 28.60
N THR A 293 -61.57 -49.42 28.35
CA THR A 293 -61.44 -50.50 27.33
C THR A 293 -60.02 -51.10 27.35
N ALA A 294 -59.81 -52.19 28.08
CA ALA A 294 -58.77 -53.19 27.82
C ALA A 294 -59.13 -54.51 28.53
N VAL A 295 -58.99 -55.64 27.84
CA VAL A 295 -59.53 -56.95 28.25
C VAL A 295 -58.41 -57.90 28.66
N THR A 296 -58.57 -58.59 29.80
CA THR A 296 -57.73 -59.71 30.32
C THR A 296 -56.24 -59.39 30.57
N THR A 297 -55.56 -59.93 31.59
CA THR A 297 -55.79 -61.16 32.36
C THR A 297 -55.66 -60.93 33.88
N ALA A 298 -56.43 -61.66 34.67
CA ALA A 298 -56.27 -61.68 36.13
C ALA A 298 -55.12 -62.61 36.55
N THR A 299 -54.16 -62.07 37.32
CA THR A 299 -53.29 -62.87 38.20
C THR A 299 -53.12 -62.13 39.53
N SER A 300 -53.11 -62.89 40.61
CA SER A 300 -53.18 -62.40 41.99
C SER A 300 -51.98 -61.58 42.45
N CYS A 301 -52.24 -60.41 43.07
CA CYS A 301 -51.42 -59.87 44.15
C CYS A 301 -52.34 -59.16 45.17
N ARG A 302 -52.59 -59.80 46.31
CA ARG A 302 -53.04 -59.11 47.53
C ARG A 302 -51.80 -58.53 48.20
N ASP A 303 -51.35 -57.37 47.75
CA ASP A 303 -50.25 -56.64 48.39
C ASP A 303 -50.61 -55.18 48.65
N SER A 304 -50.35 -54.74 49.87
CA SER A 304 -50.68 -53.42 50.40
C SER A 304 -49.61 -52.38 50.02
N SER A 305 -49.40 -52.14 48.72
CA SER A 305 -48.29 -51.31 48.20
C SER A 305 -48.66 -50.31 47.10
N ARG A 306 -49.81 -49.61 47.22
CA ARG A 306 -50.13 -48.44 46.37
C ARG A 306 -50.43 -47.16 47.16
N PRO A 307 -49.40 -46.43 47.65
CA PRO A 307 -49.58 -45.08 48.18
C PRO A 307 -49.72 -44.01 47.08
N ALA A 308 -49.12 -44.24 45.90
CA ALA A 308 -48.90 -43.20 44.89
C ALA A 308 -50.13 -42.81 44.04
N ASP A 309 -51.16 -43.67 43.97
CA ASP A 309 -52.31 -43.49 43.09
C ASP A 309 -53.42 -42.58 43.66
N CYS A 310 -53.34 -42.17 44.94
CA CYS A 310 -54.53 -41.78 45.70
C CYS A 310 -54.74 -40.28 46.00
N SER A 311 -53.81 -39.37 45.72
CA SER A 311 -53.97 -37.92 46.03
C SER A 311 -54.44 -37.06 44.85
N GLU A 312 -55.08 -35.92 45.13
CA GLU A 312 -55.32 -34.83 44.17
C GLU A 312 -54.03 -34.02 43.97
N VAL A 313 -53.78 -33.51 42.75
CA VAL A 313 -52.70 -32.55 42.47
C VAL A 313 -53.34 -31.23 42.05
N VAL A 314 -53.01 -30.15 42.77
CA VAL A 314 -53.52 -28.79 42.48
C VAL A 314 -52.36 -27.88 42.10
N LEU A 315 -52.48 -27.21 40.95
CA LEU A 315 -51.52 -26.25 40.43
C LEU A 315 -52.14 -24.85 40.39
N GLY A 316 -51.46 -23.85 40.96
CA GLY A 316 -51.90 -22.45 40.98
C GLY A 316 -50.91 -21.52 40.28
N PHE A 317 -51.30 -20.97 39.14
CA PHE A 317 -50.46 -20.13 38.30
C PHE A 317 -50.74 -18.63 38.59
N PRO A 318 -49.80 -17.86 39.16
CA PRO A 318 -50.04 -16.47 39.58
C PRO A 318 -50.28 -15.52 38.39
N LEU A 319 -51.25 -14.62 38.53
CA LEU A 319 -51.70 -13.66 37.52
C LEU A 319 -51.70 -12.24 38.07
N ASP A 320 -51.44 -11.27 37.19
CA ASP A 320 -51.37 -9.84 37.51
C ASP A 320 -52.74 -9.14 37.41
N ALA A 321 -52.72 -7.80 37.52
CA ALA A 321 -53.90 -6.96 37.36
C ALA A 321 -54.51 -7.02 35.94
N GLY A 322 -53.73 -7.37 34.92
CA GLY A 322 -54.11 -7.47 33.52
C GLY A 322 -54.48 -8.89 33.04
N TRP A 323 -54.50 -9.89 33.94
CA TRP A 323 -54.74 -11.31 33.60
C TRP A 323 -53.64 -11.92 32.72
N VAL A 324 -52.40 -11.49 32.95
CA VAL A 324 -51.15 -11.97 32.33
C VAL A 324 -50.29 -12.61 33.44
N PRO A 325 -49.34 -13.53 33.13
CA PRO A 325 -48.53 -14.18 34.17
C PRO A 325 -47.72 -13.20 35.04
N ALA A 326 -48.05 -13.15 36.33
CA ALA A 326 -47.32 -12.42 37.36
C ALA A 326 -46.10 -13.24 37.80
N VAL A 327 -45.11 -13.33 36.92
CA VAL A 327 -43.90 -14.12 37.12
C VAL A 327 -42.69 -13.26 36.79
N GLU A 328 -41.94 -12.92 37.82
CA GLU A 328 -40.62 -12.29 37.70
C GLU A 328 -39.54 -13.38 37.64
N SER A 329 -38.38 -13.07 37.07
CA SER A 329 -37.30 -14.05 36.91
C SER A 329 -36.74 -14.63 38.22
N GLN A 330 -37.07 -14.05 39.39
CA GLN A 330 -36.71 -14.55 40.73
C GLN A 330 -37.91 -14.95 41.60
N SER A 331 -39.16 -14.79 41.13
CA SER A 331 -40.34 -15.07 41.96
C SER A 331 -40.60 -16.57 42.10
N GLN A 332 -40.09 -17.17 43.19
CA GLN A 332 -40.36 -18.56 43.57
C GLN A 332 -41.70 -18.69 44.30
N GLN A 333 -42.46 -19.72 43.96
CA GLN A 333 -43.74 -20.05 44.58
C GLN A 333 -43.59 -21.18 45.60
N GLN A 334 -44.44 -21.16 46.63
CA GLN A 334 -44.48 -22.17 47.69
C GLN A 334 -45.01 -23.51 47.17
N VAL A 335 -44.43 -24.59 47.71
CA VAL A 335 -44.98 -25.95 47.58
C VAL A 335 -45.69 -26.31 48.87
N TYR A 336 -46.88 -26.91 48.78
CA TYR A 336 -47.74 -27.20 49.93
C TYR A 336 -47.97 -28.70 50.11
N ARG A 337 -47.85 -29.14 51.36
CA ARG A 337 -48.43 -30.39 51.88
C ARG A 337 -49.40 -30.01 52.99
N PHE A 338 -50.54 -29.48 52.58
CA PHE A 338 -51.39 -28.58 53.38
C PHE A 338 -50.66 -27.28 53.77
N PHE A 339 -49.65 -27.35 54.64
CA PHE A 339 -48.78 -26.21 54.98
C PHE A 339 -47.64 -26.04 53.96
N PRO A 340 -47.03 -24.84 53.86
CA PRO A 340 -45.84 -24.63 53.04
C PRO A 340 -44.67 -25.53 53.47
N LEU A 341 -44.10 -26.27 52.51
CA LEU A 341 -42.84 -27.00 52.63
C LEU A 341 -41.62 -26.13 52.26
N GLY A 342 -41.84 -24.94 51.71
CA GLY A 342 -40.81 -24.05 51.19
C GLY A 342 -40.85 -23.88 49.68
N ASN A 343 -39.89 -23.12 49.17
CA ASN A 343 -39.78 -22.78 47.75
C ASN A 343 -39.19 -23.96 46.95
N GLY A 344 -39.99 -24.57 46.08
CA GLY A 344 -39.52 -25.65 45.18
C GLY A 344 -38.77 -25.18 43.93
N GLY A 345 -38.41 -23.89 43.83
CA GLY A 345 -37.88 -23.28 42.61
C GLY A 345 -38.92 -23.06 41.48
N PHE A 346 -40.19 -23.38 41.72
CA PHE A 346 -41.26 -23.29 40.73
C PHE A 346 -41.83 -21.86 40.60
N LYS A 347 -42.37 -21.57 39.42
CA LYS A 347 -43.07 -20.32 39.07
C LYS A 347 -44.60 -20.44 39.25
N PHE A 348 -45.06 -21.52 39.88
CA PHE A 348 -46.46 -21.85 40.14
C PHE A 348 -46.57 -22.55 41.51
N LEU A 349 -47.69 -22.35 42.20
CA LEU A 349 -48.03 -23.06 43.43
C LEU A 349 -48.30 -24.54 43.12
N LEU A 350 -47.78 -25.44 43.95
CA LEU A 350 -48.01 -26.88 43.85
C LEU A 350 -48.53 -27.40 45.19
N GLN A 351 -49.72 -28.00 45.22
CA GLN A 351 -50.17 -28.80 46.36
C GLN A 351 -50.36 -30.27 45.97
N CYS A 352 -49.81 -31.18 46.80
CA CYS A 352 -50.09 -32.61 46.77
C CYS A 352 -49.82 -33.25 48.14
N ASP A 353 -50.77 -34.03 48.65
CA ASP A 353 -50.72 -34.64 50.00
C ASP A 353 -49.57 -35.64 50.20
N LEU A 354 -49.09 -36.24 49.10
CA LEU A 354 -48.02 -37.25 49.08
C LEU A 354 -46.60 -36.65 49.06
N LEU A 355 -46.45 -35.33 49.12
CA LEU A 355 -45.16 -34.66 49.16
C LEU A 355 -44.48 -34.84 50.53
N THR A 356 -43.90 -36.02 50.74
CA THR A 356 -43.12 -36.38 51.93
C THR A 356 -41.72 -36.78 51.49
N GLU A 357 -40.71 -36.48 52.29
CA GLU A 357 -39.33 -36.91 52.01
C GLU A 357 -39.27 -38.43 51.79
N VAL A 358 -39.93 -39.21 52.65
CA VAL A 358 -39.99 -40.68 52.55
C VAL A 358 -40.51 -41.18 51.19
N ILE A 359 -41.54 -40.52 50.62
CA ILE A 359 -42.10 -40.91 49.31
C ILE A 359 -41.23 -40.38 48.17
N LEU A 360 -40.74 -39.14 48.30
CA LEU A 360 -39.98 -38.45 47.26
C LEU A 360 -38.58 -39.05 47.06
N PHE A 361 -37.93 -39.53 48.12
CA PHE A 361 -36.67 -40.28 48.07
C PHE A 361 -36.84 -41.79 47.81
N HIS A 362 -38.06 -42.31 47.73
CA HIS A 362 -38.29 -43.73 47.45
C HIS A 362 -38.03 -44.06 45.97
N PRO A 363 -37.17 -45.03 45.63
CA PRO A 363 -36.75 -45.28 44.25
C PRO A 363 -37.91 -45.59 43.30
N ASP A 364 -38.93 -46.33 43.75
CA ASP A 364 -40.08 -46.71 42.91
C ASP A 364 -41.24 -45.71 42.93
N HIS A 365 -41.33 -44.84 43.95
CA HIS A 365 -42.52 -43.99 44.17
C HIS A 365 -42.27 -42.51 43.87
N GLY A 366 -41.07 -41.99 44.18
CA GLY A 366 -40.67 -40.62 43.85
C GLY A 366 -40.78 -40.32 42.35
N PRO A 367 -40.16 -41.14 41.46
CA PRO A 367 -40.26 -40.96 40.01
C PRO A 367 -41.70 -40.96 39.48
N GLY A 368 -42.57 -41.80 40.01
CA GLY A 368 -43.99 -41.86 39.63
C GLY A 368 -44.78 -40.62 40.05
N LEU A 369 -44.50 -40.08 41.24
CA LEU A 369 -45.10 -38.84 41.72
C LEU A 369 -44.64 -37.62 40.90
N LEU A 370 -43.34 -37.52 40.58
CA LEU A 370 -42.81 -36.45 39.71
C LEU A 370 -43.41 -36.51 38.31
N ASP A 371 -43.54 -37.70 37.72
CA ASP A 371 -44.17 -37.91 36.41
C ASP A 371 -45.67 -37.54 36.42
N ARG A 372 -46.37 -37.77 37.53
CA ARG A 372 -47.76 -37.35 37.72
C ARG A 372 -47.91 -35.83 37.84
N ILE A 373 -47.00 -35.16 38.55
CA ILE A 373 -46.94 -33.68 38.61
C ILE A 373 -46.65 -33.10 37.21
N ALA A 374 -45.75 -33.73 36.44
CA ALA A 374 -45.47 -33.33 35.07
C ALA A 374 -46.71 -33.45 34.16
N ARG A 375 -47.45 -34.57 34.25
CA ARG A 375 -48.74 -34.73 33.54
C ARG A 375 -49.79 -33.69 33.95
N ALA A 376 -49.89 -33.37 35.24
CA ALA A 376 -50.81 -32.33 35.72
C ALA A 376 -50.44 -30.94 35.15
N PHE A 377 -49.15 -30.61 35.06
CA PHE A 377 -48.67 -29.38 34.43
C PHE A 377 -49.01 -29.34 32.92
N VAL A 378 -48.86 -30.47 32.23
CA VAL A 378 -49.20 -30.58 30.80
C VAL A 378 -50.69 -30.41 30.57
N HIS A 379 -51.55 -31.00 31.42
CA HIS A 379 -52.99 -30.77 31.38
C HIS A 379 -53.33 -29.29 31.65
N ALA A 380 -52.70 -28.66 32.64
CA ALA A 380 -52.87 -27.24 32.88
C ALA A 380 -52.44 -26.40 31.67
N SER A 381 -51.35 -26.77 30.97
CA SER A 381 -50.91 -26.08 29.75
C SER A 381 -51.93 -26.14 28.62
N THR A 382 -52.72 -27.23 28.49
CA THR A 382 -53.75 -27.30 27.44
C THR A 382 -54.96 -26.43 27.75
N LEU A 383 -55.28 -26.23 29.03
CA LEU A 383 -56.32 -25.29 29.47
C LEU A 383 -55.85 -23.83 29.33
N LEU A 384 -54.60 -23.54 29.72
CA LEU A 384 -53.96 -22.23 29.53
C LEU A 384 -53.86 -21.83 28.04
N GLN A 385 -53.69 -22.79 27.13
CA GLN A 385 -53.72 -22.60 25.67
C GLN A 385 -55.10 -22.24 25.11
N GLN A 386 -56.18 -22.55 25.81
CA GLN A 386 -57.56 -22.22 25.39
C GLN A 386 -57.97 -20.81 25.84
N ASN A 387 -57.31 -20.26 26.86
CA ASN A 387 -57.58 -18.93 27.38
C ASN A 387 -57.00 -17.82 26.48
N SER A 388 -57.82 -16.83 26.13
CA SER A 388 -57.49 -15.76 25.17
C SER A 388 -56.34 -14.83 25.57
N THR A 389 -56.08 -14.63 26.87
CA THR A 389 -54.94 -13.80 27.34
C THR A 389 -53.69 -14.64 27.59
N LEU A 390 -53.85 -15.89 28.00
CA LEU A 390 -52.74 -16.74 28.44
C LEU A 390 -52.14 -17.62 27.34
N ALA A 391 -52.85 -17.88 26.22
CA ALA A 391 -52.50 -18.88 25.21
C ALA A 391 -51.05 -18.83 24.69
N TYR A 392 -50.47 -17.64 24.57
CA TYR A 392 -49.11 -17.41 24.05
C TYR A 392 -48.07 -17.11 25.14
N VAL A 393 -48.49 -16.79 26.36
CA VAL A 393 -47.62 -16.29 27.45
C VAL A 393 -47.49 -17.25 28.63
N TRP A 394 -48.34 -18.27 28.73
CA TRP A 394 -48.22 -19.35 29.72
C TRP A 394 -46.84 -20.06 29.74
N PRO A 395 -46.03 -20.15 28.65
CA PRO A 395 -44.71 -20.77 28.73
C PRO A 395 -43.76 -20.10 29.74
N LYS A 396 -44.06 -18.87 30.20
CA LYS A 396 -43.36 -18.23 31.33
C LYS A 396 -43.34 -19.08 32.61
N TYR A 397 -44.34 -19.94 32.82
CA TYR A 397 -44.43 -20.84 33.98
C TYR A 397 -43.58 -22.12 33.86
N ILE A 398 -43.00 -22.41 32.70
CA ILE A 398 -42.17 -23.61 32.51
C ILE A 398 -40.96 -23.51 33.44
N PRO A 399 -40.71 -24.52 34.31
CA PRO A 399 -39.57 -24.50 35.20
C PRO A 399 -38.27 -24.61 34.43
N SER A 400 -37.31 -23.76 34.78
CA SER A 400 -35.94 -23.85 34.28
C SER A 400 -35.15 -24.88 35.10
N GLN A 401 -34.28 -25.61 34.42
CA GLN A 401 -33.44 -26.64 35.00
C GLN A 401 -32.37 -26.07 35.94
N ASP A 402 -32.00 -24.80 35.78
CA ASP A 402 -30.99 -24.11 36.61
C ASP A 402 -31.55 -23.74 38.00
N TYR A 403 -32.86 -23.55 38.13
CA TYR A 403 -33.55 -23.13 39.35
C TYR A 403 -34.22 -24.29 40.11
N VAL A 404 -34.40 -25.45 39.47
CA VAL A 404 -35.00 -26.67 40.04
C VAL A 404 -33.94 -27.77 40.11
N THR A 405 -32.90 -27.51 40.90
CA THR A 405 -31.67 -28.32 41.01
C THR A 405 -31.54 -29.12 42.31
N GLY A 406 -32.28 -28.76 43.36
CA GLY A 406 -32.26 -29.47 44.64
C GLY A 406 -33.08 -30.76 44.62
N GLU A 407 -32.58 -31.80 45.29
CA GLU A 407 -33.44 -32.90 45.73
C GLU A 407 -34.56 -32.34 46.62
N PRO A 408 -35.80 -32.83 46.51
CA PRO A 408 -36.26 -33.99 45.73
C PRO A 408 -36.74 -33.68 44.30
N TRP A 409 -36.56 -32.46 43.79
CA TRP A 409 -37.19 -31.99 42.54
C TRP A 409 -36.40 -32.31 41.26
N VAL A 410 -35.23 -32.91 41.41
CA VAL A 410 -34.31 -33.28 40.31
C VAL A 410 -35.05 -34.08 39.24
N GLY A 411 -34.93 -33.63 37.99
CA GLY A 411 -35.55 -34.28 36.83
C GLY A 411 -37.03 -33.94 36.57
N LEU A 412 -37.74 -33.28 37.50
CA LEU A 412 -39.13 -32.86 37.25
C LEU A 412 -39.23 -31.86 36.09
N ALA A 413 -38.31 -30.89 36.03
CA ALA A 413 -38.24 -29.95 34.91
C ALA A 413 -37.96 -30.65 33.57
N GLY A 414 -37.16 -31.73 33.58
CA GLY A 414 -36.93 -32.57 32.40
C GLY A 414 -38.22 -33.24 31.92
N ARG A 415 -38.90 -33.96 32.81
CA ARG A 415 -40.19 -34.64 32.54
C ARG A 415 -41.27 -33.67 32.04
N ILE A 416 -41.36 -32.47 32.61
CA ILE A 416 -42.28 -31.42 32.14
C ILE A 416 -41.94 -31.04 30.69
N ASN A 417 -40.67 -30.78 30.37
CA ASN A 417 -40.26 -30.40 29.03
C ASN A 417 -40.48 -31.53 27.99
N GLU A 418 -40.24 -32.79 28.36
CA GLU A 418 -40.51 -33.97 27.54
C GLU A 418 -42.00 -34.09 27.19
N HIS A 419 -42.88 -34.10 28.20
CA HIS A 419 -44.34 -34.23 27.99
C HIS A 419 -44.95 -33.00 27.29
N LEU A 420 -44.35 -31.81 27.43
CA LEU A 420 -44.79 -30.60 26.73
C LEU A 420 -44.48 -30.60 25.22
N ALA A 421 -43.54 -31.41 24.73
CA ALA A 421 -43.07 -31.35 23.34
C ALA A 421 -44.22 -31.49 22.31
N ASN A 422 -45.17 -32.40 22.55
CA ASN A 422 -46.31 -32.62 21.65
C ASN A 422 -47.35 -31.46 21.67
N PRO A 423 -47.94 -31.04 22.82
CA PRO A 423 -48.88 -29.92 22.83
C PRO A 423 -48.24 -28.60 22.38
N VAL A 424 -46.98 -28.34 22.76
CA VAL A 424 -46.22 -27.18 22.27
C VAL A 424 -46.01 -27.26 20.76
N GLY A 425 -45.56 -28.40 20.22
CA GLY A 425 -45.35 -28.60 18.78
C GLY A 425 -46.61 -28.33 17.94
N ARG A 426 -47.79 -28.76 18.42
CA ARG A 426 -49.07 -28.47 17.75
C ARG A 426 -49.40 -26.98 17.73
N MET A 427 -49.15 -26.25 18.83
CA MET A 427 -49.35 -24.80 18.86
C MET A 427 -48.33 -24.06 17.98
N ARG A 428 -47.05 -24.47 17.99
CA ARG A 428 -46.00 -23.93 17.09
C ARG A 428 -46.40 -24.09 15.63
N ALA A 429 -46.84 -25.28 15.22
CA ALA A 429 -47.33 -25.52 13.86
C ALA A 429 -48.53 -24.64 13.50
N LYS A 430 -49.47 -24.38 14.43
CA LYS A 430 -50.58 -23.44 14.23
C LYS A 430 -50.11 -22.00 14.05
N VAL A 431 -49.14 -21.53 14.83
CA VAL A 431 -48.53 -20.19 14.68
C VAL A 431 -47.86 -20.05 13.31
N LEU A 432 -47.11 -21.07 12.88
CA LEU A 432 -46.34 -21.06 11.62
C LEU A 432 -47.20 -21.25 10.36
N SER A 433 -48.44 -21.73 10.50
CA SER A 433 -49.40 -21.89 9.39
C SER A 433 -50.51 -20.82 9.36
N GLY A 434 -50.69 -20.06 10.46
CA GLY A 434 -51.81 -19.14 10.66
C GLY A 434 -51.62 -17.70 10.16
N GLY A 435 -50.70 -17.47 9.21
CA GLY A 435 -50.41 -16.14 8.66
C GLY A 435 -51.37 -15.73 7.54
N GLY A 436 -52.52 -15.12 7.87
CA GLY A 436 -53.45 -14.68 6.83
C GLY A 436 -54.84 -14.17 7.23
N GLU A 437 -55.00 -13.40 8.31
CA GLU A 437 -56.24 -12.62 8.53
C GLU A 437 -55.91 -11.17 8.95
N SER A 438 -56.41 -10.21 8.17
CA SER A 438 -56.02 -8.79 8.24
C SER A 438 -56.92 -7.98 9.17
N MET A 439 -56.35 -7.53 10.30
CA MET A 439 -56.86 -6.43 11.14
C MET A 439 -55.65 -5.68 11.73
N ALA A 440 -55.29 -4.55 11.12
CA ALA A 440 -53.97 -3.92 11.24
C ALA A 440 -53.53 -3.57 12.68
N SER A 441 -54.41 -3.01 13.52
CA SER A 441 -54.02 -2.62 14.89
C SER A 441 -53.86 -3.80 15.86
N THR A 442 -54.49 -4.94 15.57
CA THR A 442 -54.33 -6.18 16.36
C THR A 442 -53.18 -7.04 15.88
N ALA A 443 -52.66 -6.80 14.66
CA ALA A 443 -51.60 -7.60 14.07
C ALA A 443 -50.28 -7.50 14.85
N LEU A 444 -49.90 -6.30 15.33
CA LEU A 444 -48.65 -6.08 16.06
C LEU A 444 -48.60 -6.84 17.39
N GLU A 445 -49.63 -6.66 18.24
CA GLU A 445 -49.73 -7.38 19.52
C GLU A 445 -49.87 -8.90 19.32
N ARG A 446 -50.54 -9.34 18.25
CA ARG A 446 -50.61 -10.77 17.88
C ARG A 446 -49.24 -11.32 17.48
N CYS A 447 -48.55 -10.69 16.54
CA CYS A 447 -47.22 -11.09 16.07
C CYS A 447 -46.21 -11.13 17.23
N LYS A 448 -46.22 -10.11 18.10
CA LYS A 448 -45.39 -10.07 19.31
C LYS A 448 -45.66 -11.26 20.23
N ARG A 449 -46.92 -11.60 20.51
CA ARG A 449 -47.30 -12.77 21.33
C ARG A 449 -46.90 -14.08 20.68
N GLU A 450 -47.11 -14.22 19.38
CA GLU A 450 -46.71 -15.39 18.59
C GLU A 450 -45.17 -15.60 18.60
N LEU A 451 -44.38 -14.53 18.41
CA LEU A 451 -42.92 -14.58 18.51
C LEU A 451 -42.43 -14.84 19.94
N MET A 452 -43.06 -14.24 20.96
CA MET A 452 -42.78 -14.54 22.38
C MET A 452 -43.04 -16.01 22.69
N PHE A 453 -44.13 -16.59 22.18
CA PHE A 453 -44.42 -18.02 22.33
C PHE A 453 -43.34 -18.88 21.65
N LEU A 454 -42.95 -18.56 20.41
CA LEU A 454 -41.90 -19.28 19.68
C LEU A 454 -40.52 -19.19 20.37
N TYR A 455 -40.20 -18.07 21.02
CA TYR A 455 -38.99 -17.89 21.81
C TYR A 455 -39.02 -18.67 23.12
N LEU A 456 -40.06 -18.50 23.95
CA LEU A 456 -40.17 -19.20 25.25
C LEU A 456 -40.27 -20.72 25.09
N THR A 457 -40.70 -21.19 23.92
CA THR A 457 -40.78 -22.62 23.57
C THR A 457 -39.63 -23.12 22.66
N ASN A 458 -38.53 -22.37 22.56
CA ASN A 458 -37.39 -22.72 21.70
C ASN A 458 -36.66 -24.00 22.14
N ARG A 459 -36.84 -24.47 23.39
CA ARG A 459 -36.28 -25.75 23.89
C ARG A 459 -36.99 -26.98 23.38
N GLN A 460 -38.30 -26.92 23.18
CA GLN A 460 -39.15 -28.04 22.77
C GLN A 460 -39.16 -28.20 21.24
N ARG A 461 -38.07 -27.80 20.58
CA ARG A 461 -37.91 -27.70 19.13
C ARG A 461 -37.45 -29.04 18.55
N SER A 462 -38.11 -29.51 17.49
CA SER A 462 -37.48 -30.44 16.55
C SER A 462 -36.58 -29.64 15.59
N VAL A 463 -35.39 -30.17 15.27
CA VAL A 463 -34.23 -29.30 14.99
C VAL A 463 -34.33 -28.46 13.70
N ARG A 464 -35.23 -28.74 12.74
CA ARG A 464 -35.05 -28.26 11.34
C ARG A 464 -36.17 -27.52 10.60
N GLU A 465 -37.42 -27.42 11.08
CA GLU A 465 -38.53 -27.00 10.19
C GLU A 465 -39.09 -25.57 10.40
N ASP A 466 -39.05 -25.03 11.62
CA ASP A 466 -39.82 -23.81 11.94
C ASP A 466 -39.31 -22.51 11.27
N SER A 467 -37.99 -22.32 11.16
CA SER A 467 -37.40 -21.01 10.84
C SER A 467 -37.70 -20.47 9.44
N GLN A 468 -38.10 -21.34 8.49
CA GLN A 468 -38.49 -20.90 7.15
C GLN A 468 -39.89 -20.26 7.12
N ASN A 469 -40.76 -20.56 8.10
CA ASN A 469 -42.17 -20.16 8.11
C ASN A 469 -42.48 -19.05 9.13
N ILE A 470 -41.47 -18.50 9.82
CA ILE A 470 -41.67 -17.37 10.72
C ILE A 470 -41.94 -16.10 9.90
N THR A 471 -43.08 -15.46 10.18
CA THR A 471 -43.43 -14.14 9.64
C THR A 471 -43.25 -13.10 10.76
N VAL A 472 -42.66 -11.96 10.43
CA VAL A 472 -42.48 -10.80 11.32
C VAL A 472 -43.14 -9.58 10.69
N LEU A 473 -43.40 -8.55 11.48
CA LEU A 473 -43.85 -7.26 10.95
C LEU A 473 -42.67 -6.29 10.83
N ASP A 474 -42.60 -5.61 9.69
CA ASP A 474 -41.60 -4.56 9.48
C ASP A 474 -42.07 -3.19 10.02
N GLN A 475 -41.29 -2.14 9.78
CA GLN A 475 -41.56 -0.79 10.26
C GLN A 475 -42.86 -0.18 9.74
N ASN A 476 -43.40 -0.70 8.63
CA ASN A 476 -44.66 -0.24 8.02
C ASN A 476 -45.87 -1.07 8.47
N LEU A 477 -45.65 -2.06 9.35
CA LEU A 477 -46.61 -3.11 9.73
C LEU A 477 -46.92 -4.11 8.61
N ASP A 478 -46.05 -4.22 7.60
CA ASP A 478 -46.21 -5.22 6.54
C ASP A 478 -45.71 -6.60 7.01
N PRO A 479 -46.42 -7.70 6.69
CA PRO A 479 -46.02 -9.06 7.05
C PRO A 479 -44.91 -9.56 6.13
N VAL A 480 -43.72 -9.72 6.70
CA VAL A 480 -42.49 -10.09 5.99
C VAL A 480 -41.94 -11.41 6.51
N ARG A 481 -41.42 -12.25 5.61
CA ARG A 481 -40.70 -13.50 5.95
C ARG A 481 -39.19 -13.29 5.82
N PRO A 482 -38.40 -13.31 6.91
CA PRO A 482 -36.94 -13.18 6.85
C PRO A 482 -36.26 -14.32 6.06
N ALA A 483 -36.94 -15.45 5.92
CA ALA A 483 -36.55 -16.55 5.04
C ALA A 483 -36.52 -16.14 3.56
N ASP A 484 -37.41 -15.26 3.12
CA ASP A 484 -37.59 -14.87 1.71
C ASP A 484 -36.84 -13.57 1.37
N GLN A 485 -36.94 -12.54 2.23
CA GLN A 485 -36.25 -11.24 2.05
C GLN A 485 -35.45 -10.81 3.29
N ASP A 486 -34.55 -9.83 3.12
CA ASP A 486 -33.76 -9.32 4.24
C ASP A 486 -34.57 -8.36 5.12
N VAL A 487 -34.64 -8.71 6.41
CA VAL A 487 -35.16 -7.85 7.47
C VAL A 487 -34.01 -7.51 8.40
N TYR A 488 -33.80 -6.24 8.68
CA TYR A 488 -32.73 -5.77 9.55
C TYR A 488 -33.24 -5.42 10.96
N LEU A 489 -32.34 -5.41 11.96
CA LEU A 489 -32.67 -4.85 13.27
C LEU A 489 -32.73 -3.32 13.19
N PRO A 490 -33.72 -2.67 13.83
CA PRO A 490 -33.75 -1.21 13.98
C PRO A 490 -32.65 -0.75 14.94
N GLY A 491 -32.12 0.45 14.73
CA GLY A 491 -31.05 0.99 15.56
C GLY A 491 -30.19 2.00 14.81
N ARG A 492 -29.72 3.03 15.52
CA ARG A 492 -28.97 4.17 14.95
C ARG A 492 -27.52 4.27 15.47
N SER A 493 -26.93 3.14 15.82
CA SER A 493 -25.49 3.08 16.08
C SER A 493 -24.72 3.33 14.77
N ARG A 494 -23.49 3.87 14.88
CA ARG A 494 -22.63 4.10 13.71
C ARG A 494 -22.47 2.79 12.93
N TYR A 495 -22.72 2.83 11.62
CA TYR A 495 -22.70 1.67 10.71
C TYR A 495 -23.81 0.61 10.91
N SER A 496 -24.84 0.90 11.69
CA SER A 496 -26.09 0.11 11.68
C SER A 496 -26.77 0.18 10.31
N PRO A 497 -27.56 -0.84 9.90
CA PRO A 497 -28.29 -0.77 8.63
C PRO A 497 -29.22 0.46 8.50
N GLU A 498 -29.83 0.94 9.59
CA GLU A 498 -30.68 2.15 9.56
C GLU A 498 -29.85 3.43 9.32
N ASP A 499 -28.67 3.53 9.96
CA ASP A 499 -27.73 4.65 9.76
C ASP A 499 -27.11 4.65 8.35
N LEU A 500 -26.86 3.49 7.76
CA LEU A 500 -26.31 3.36 6.42
C LEU A 500 -27.35 3.67 5.33
N PHE A 501 -28.56 3.14 5.47
CA PHE A 501 -29.62 3.26 4.46
C PHE A 501 -30.43 4.56 4.51
N ARG A 502 -30.35 5.36 5.59
CA ARG A 502 -31.04 6.66 5.65
C ARG A 502 -30.57 7.60 4.52
N PRO A 503 -31.46 8.44 3.97
CA PRO A 503 -31.06 9.50 3.05
C PRO A 503 -30.22 10.57 3.76
N VAL A 504 -29.27 11.18 3.04
CA VAL A 504 -28.49 12.34 3.50
C VAL A 504 -28.40 13.36 2.37
N THR A 505 -28.80 14.59 2.66
CA THR A 505 -28.72 15.72 1.75
C THR A 505 -27.27 16.10 1.46
N ALA A 506 -26.95 16.43 0.21
CA ALA A 506 -25.62 16.93 -0.16
C ALA A 506 -25.28 18.19 0.66
N GLY A 507 -24.27 18.09 1.51
CA GLY A 507 -23.91 19.11 2.50
C GLY A 507 -22.98 18.58 3.60
N ASP A 508 -23.26 17.37 4.11
CA ASP A 508 -22.42 16.68 5.10
C ASP A 508 -21.36 15.79 4.40
N GLY A 509 -20.30 16.42 3.89
CA GLY A 509 -19.04 15.77 3.49
C GLY A 509 -19.02 14.96 2.19
N SER A 510 -20.18 14.56 1.65
CA SER A 510 -20.29 13.80 0.38
C SER A 510 -20.72 14.70 -0.79
N ARG A 511 -20.02 14.58 -1.93
CA ARG A 511 -20.31 15.37 -3.16
C ARG A 511 -21.63 14.99 -3.82
N GLU A 512 -22.08 13.76 -3.64
CA GLU A 512 -23.37 13.25 -4.08
C GLU A 512 -24.12 12.78 -2.83
N GLY A 513 -25.27 13.39 -2.52
CA GLY A 513 -26.07 13.00 -1.36
C GLY A 513 -26.63 11.58 -1.50
N ALA A 514 -26.72 10.86 -0.38
CA ALA A 514 -27.26 9.50 -0.36
C ALA A 514 -28.79 9.53 -0.52
N PRO A 515 -29.38 8.90 -1.56
CA PRO A 515 -30.81 9.03 -1.86
C PRO A 515 -31.74 8.25 -0.93
N GLY A 516 -31.19 7.36 -0.09
CA GLY A 516 -31.92 6.38 0.69
C GLY A 516 -31.91 5.00 0.02
N PHE A 517 -31.98 3.93 0.82
CA PHE A 517 -32.13 2.55 0.36
C PHE A 517 -33.37 1.92 1.02
N GLU A 518 -34.26 1.35 0.21
CA GLU A 518 -35.47 0.70 0.69
C GLU A 518 -35.14 -0.66 1.29
N ALA A 519 -35.38 -0.83 2.59
CA ALA A 519 -35.17 -2.06 3.33
C ALA A 519 -36.25 -2.24 4.40
N SER A 520 -36.63 -3.49 4.68
CA SER A 520 -37.47 -3.83 5.83
C SER A 520 -36.61 -3.87 7.10
N PHE A 521 -37.10 -3.22 8.14
CA PHE A 521 -36.57 -3.22 9.51
C PHE A 521 -37.61 -3.83 10.42
N LEU A 522 -37.22 -4.69 11.36
CA LEU A 522 -38.14 -5.25 12.34
C LEU A 522 -38.83 -4.12 13.13
N HIS A 523 -40.16 -4.20 13.28
CA HIS A 523 -40.92 -3.16 13.99
C HIS A 523 -40.34 -2.89 15.40
N PRO A 524 -40.01 -1.62 15.77
CA PRO A 524 -39.27 -1.32 16.99
C PRO A 524 -39.89 -1.84 18.29
N GLU A 525 -41.22 -1.92 18.37
CA GLU A 525 -41.89 -2.47 19.57
C GLU A 525 -41.69 -3.98 19.76
N ILE A 526 -41.39 -4.74 18.70
CA ILE A 526 -41.05 -6.17 18.78
C ILE A 526 -39.63 -6.33 19.30
N PHE A 527 -38.71 -5.44 18.91
CA PHE A 527 -37.32 -5.48 19.37
C PHE A 527 -37.18 -5.00 20.83
N ASN A 528 -37.69 -3.80 21.13
CA ASN A 528 -37.49 -3.13 22.42
C ASN A 528 -38.23 -3.80 23.58
N ASN A 529 -39.42 -4.37 23.32
CA ASN A 529 -40.26 -5.01 24.35
C ASN A 529 -40.18 -6.55 24.29
N GLY A 530 -38.95 -7.06 24.16
CA GLY A 530 -38.68 -8.50 24.17
C GLY A 530 -39.02 -9.18 25.51
N PRO A 531 -39.31 -10.49 25.52
CA PRO A 531 -39.46 -11.27 26.75
C PRO A 531 -38.15 -11.33 27.55
N GLU A 532 -38.26 -11.34 28.88
CA GLU A 532 -37.13 -11.64 29.77
C GLU A 532 -36.51 -13.02 29.44
N ARG A 533 -35.19 -13.10 29.56
CA ARG A 533 -34.41 -14.30 29.31
C ARG A 533 -34.76 -15.39 30.35
N PRO A 534 -35.28 -16.57 29.95
CA PRO A 534 -35.74 -17.57 30.92
C PRO A 534 -34.68 -18.09 31.89
N ASP A 535 -33.44 -18.25 31.43
CA ASP A 535 -32.25 -18.61 32.22
C ASP A 535 -30.95 -18.43 31.39
N ALA A 536 -29.81 -18.84 31.95
CA ALA A 536 -28.48 -18.64 31.39
C ALA A 536 -28.14 -19.52 30.16
N SER A 537 -28.90 -20.59 29.89
CA SER A 537 -28.70 -21.45 28.71
C SER A 537 -29.65 -21.11 27.55
N HIS A 538 -30.70 -20.32 27.79
CA HIS A 538 -31.55 -19.79 26.72
C HIS A 538 -30.85 -18.66 25.94
N PRO A 539 -30.95 -18.52 24.61
CA PRO A 539 -30.43 -17.35 23.90
C PRO A 539 -31.11 -16.05 24.38
N ALA A 540 -30.38 -14.92 24.33
CA ALA A 540 -30.99 -13.61 24.51
C ALA A 540 -32.00 -13.31 23.37
N TRP A 541 -32.96 -12.41 23.60
CA TRP A 541 -34.00 -12.08 22.61
C TRP A 541 -33.41 -11.68 21.24
N GLU A 542 -32.49 -10.71 21.24
CA GLU A 542 -31.75 -10.28 20.05
C GLU A 542 -31.01 -11.45 19.36
N GLN A 543 -30.26 -12.24 20.12
CA GLN A 543 -29.53 -13.40 19.60
C GLN A 543 -30.44 -14.48 18.99
N TRP A 544 -31.67 -14.62 19.50
CA TRP A 544 -32.65 -15.53 18.94
C TRP A 544 -33.26 -14.98 17.64
N LEU A 545 -33.59 -13.68 17.61
CA LEU A 545 -34.03 -13.00 16.38
C LEU A 545 -32.97 -13.12 15.28
N THR A 546 -31.68 -12.96 15.60
CA THR A 546 -30.62 -13.10 14.60
C THR A 546 -30.36 -14.56 14.21
N ASN A 547 -30.11 -15.44 15.18
CA ASN A 547 -29.58 -16.78 14.90
C ASN A 547 -30.67 -17.81 14.60
N THR A 548 -31.93 -17.56 14.98
CA THR A 548 -33.04 -18.51 14.78
C THR A 548 -34.11 -17.99 13.81
N VAL A 549 -34.47 -16.70 13.88
CA VAL A 549 -35.46 -16.10 12.96
C VAL A 549 -34.79 -15.62 11.65
N GLY A 550 -33.49 -15.32 11.66
CA GLY A 550 -32.74 -14.89 10.47
C GLY A 550 -32.77 -13.38 10.23
N ILE A 551 -33.15 -12.58 11.23
CA ILE A 551 -33.12 -11.12 11.16
C ILE A 551 -31.67 -10.63 11.21
N ARG A 552 -31.30 -9.67 10.37
CA ARG A 552 -29.91 -9.25 10.20
C ARG A 552 -29.54 -8.05 11.07
N ALA A 553 -28.56 -8.23 11.96
CA ALA A 553 -27.93 -7.12 12.68
C ALA A 553 -26.96 -6.28 11.81
N ARG A 554 -26.55 -6.82 10.64
CA ARG A 554 -25.59 -6.22 9.70
C ARG A 554 -26.06 -6.36 8.26
N ILE A 555 -25.61 -5.49 7.37
CA ILE A 555 -25.87 -5.63 5.92
C ILE A 555 -25.33 -6.97 5.39
N ARG A 556 -25.89 -7.49 4.29
CA ARG A 556 -25.32 -8.66 3.60
C ARG A 556 -24.27 -8.18 2.60
N LEU A 557 -23.15 -8.91 2.46
CA LEU A 557 -22.10 -8.60 1.49
C LEU A 557 -22.40 -9.26 0.13
N ILE A 558 -22.92 -10.48 0.14
CA ILE A 558 -23.28 -11.28 -1.06
C ILE A 558 -24.79 -11.18 -1.37
N SER A 559 -25.24 -11.46 -2.59
CA SER A 559 -26.66 -11.65 -2.91
C SER A 559 -27.24 -12.91 -2.22
N ARG A 560 -28.58 -13.03 -2.15
CA ARG A 560 -29.23 -14.28 -1.70
C ARG A 560 -29.00 -15.46 -2.65
N ALA A 561 -28.70 -15.19 -3.92
CA ALA A 561 -28.39 -16.21 -4.93
C ALA A 561 -26.92 -16.66 -4.89
N GLY A 562 -26.02 -15.93 -4.21
CA GLY A 562 -24.60 -16.28 -4.10
C GLY A 562 -23.76 -15.92 -5.34
N ASP A 563 -24.31 -15.14 -6.27
CA ASP A 563 -23.77 -14.86 -7.60
C ASP A 563 -23.13 -13.46 -7.74
N SER A 564 -23.60 -12.49 -6.98
CA SER A 564 -23.15 -11.09 -7.03
C SER A 564 -22.97 -10.49 -5.62
N PRO A 565 -22.33 -9.32 -5.47
CA PRO A 565 -22.49 -8.51 -4.26
C PRO A 565 -23.96 -8.15 -4.02
N SER A 566 -24.34 -7.93 -2.75
CA SER A 566 -25.71 -7.55 -2.40
C SER A 566 -26.06 -6.14 -2.85
N ALA A 567 -27.33 -5.87 -3.16
CA ALA A 567 -27.80 -4.52 -3.49
C ALA A 567 -27.57 -3.52 -2.34
N ALA A 568 -27.68 -3.97 -1.09
CA ALA A 568 -27.39 -3.19 0.10
C ALA A 568 -25.91 -2.79 0.18
N PHE A 569 -24.99 -3.73 -0.07
CA PHE A 569 -23.56 -3.44 -0.09
C PHE A 569 -23.17 -2.56 -1.28
N ALA A 570 -23.73 -2.79 -2.46
CA ALA A 570 -23.51 -1.94 -3.64
C ALA A 570 -24.00 -0.50 -3.41
N TYR A 571 -25.11 -0.29 -2.70
CA TYR A 571 -25.57 1.02 -2.27
C TYR A 571 -24.57 1.69 -1.31
N VAL A 572 -24.12 0.96 -0.27
CA VAL A 572 -23.15 1.47 0.71
C VAL A 572 -21.82 1.82 0.05
N ALA A 573 -21.30 0.96 -0.82
CA ALA A 573 -20.08 1.19 -1.59
C ALA A 573 -20.14 2.41 -2.53
N LYS A 574 -21.35 2.82 -2.96
CA LYS A 574 -21.54 3.98 -3.85
C LYS A 574 -21.80 5.30 -3.13
N TYR A 575 -22.50 5.28 -2.00
CA TYR A 575 -22.97 6.50 -1.32
C TYR A 575 -22.42 6.69 0.11
N ARG A 576 -21.79 5.67 0.70
CA ARG A 576 -21.34 5.62 2.11
C ARG A 576 -19.88 5.19 2.20
N HIS A 577 -18.99 6.00 1.63
CA HIS A 577 -17.55 5.78 1.67
C HIS A 577 -16.97 5.85 3.11
N ASP A 578 -17.56 6.70 3.96
CA ASP A 578 -17.16 6.86 5.37
C ASP A 578 -17.32 5.55 6.16
N GLY A 579 -16.19 4.90 6.48
CA GLY A 579 -16.19 3.62 7.18
C GLY A 579 -16.55 2.40 6.34
N LEU A 580 -16.60 2.52 5.01
CA LEU A 580 -16.84 1.41 4.08
C LEU A 580 -15.96 0.19 4.39
N LEU A 581 -14.70 0.42 4.77
CA LEU A 581 -13.75 -0.63 5.13
C LEU A 581 -14.04 -1.26 6.50
N ASP A 582 -14.52 -0.52 7.50
CA ASP A 582 -14.98 -1.08 8.78
C ASP A 582 -16.19 -2.01 8.55
N ILE A 583 -17.10 -1.60 7.66
CA ILE A 583 -18.28 -2.38 7.27
C ILE A 583 -17.84 -3.65 6.53
N LEU A 584 -16.91 -3.52 5.58
CA LEU A 584 -16.36 -4.65 4.83
C LEU A 584 -15.67 -5.65 5.77
N GLU A 585 -14.84 -5.19 6.71
CA GLU A 585 -14.17 -6.05 7.70
C GLU A 585 -15.17 -6.80 8.59
N GLN A 586 -16.19 -6.12 9.10
CA GLN A 586 -17.23 -6.75 9.91
C GLN A 586 -18.01 -7.82 9.14
N CYS A 587 -18.30 -7.58 7.86
CA CYS A 587 -19.00 -8.55 7.01
C CYS A 587 -18.07 -9.68 6.53
N TRP A 588 -16.78 -9.41 6.36
CA TRP A 588 -15.79 -10.38 5.89
C TRP A 588 -15.57 -11.53 6.88
N ARG A 589 -15.73 -11.28 8.19
CA ARG A 589 -15.68 -12.33 9.23
C ARG A 589 -16.72 -13.43 9.00
N ASP A 590 -17.90 -13.07 8.50
CA ASP A 590 -19.05 -13.97 8.36
C ASP A 590 -19.17 -14.52 6.93
N GLU A 591 -18.94 -13.68 5.90
CA GLU A 591 -19.19 -13.99 4.48
C GLU A 591 -17.91 -14.11 3.63
N GLY A 592 -16.72 -13.75 4.16
CA GLY A 592 -15.45 -13.74 3.42
C GLY A 592 -15.02 -15.10 2.87
N GLY A 593 -15.29 -16.20 3.60
CA GLY A 593 -14.99 -17.55 3.13
C GLY A 593 -15.76 -17.95 1.86
N LEU A 594 -17.00 -17.43 1.70
CA LEU A 594 -17.82 -17.66 0.49
C LEU A 594 -17.31 -16.82 -0.69
N ILE A 595 -16.79 -15.62 -0.43
CA ILE A 595 -16.21 -14.74 -1.46
C ILE A 595 -14.89 -15.32 -1.98
N ILE A 596 -14.03 -15.85 -1.09
CA ILE A 596 -12.79 -16.52 -1.49
C ILE A 596 -13.07 -17.77 -2.36
N ALA A 597 -14.17 -18.48 -2.10
CA ALA A 597 -14.58 -19.64 -2.88
C ALA A 597 -15.12 -19.30 -4.29
N SER A 598 -15.48 -18.03 -4.57
CA SER A 598 -16.04 -17.59 -5.84
C SER A 598 -15.16 -16.51 -6.51
N PRO A 599 -14.38 -16.86 -7.56
CA PRO A 599 -13.53 -15.89 -8.25
C PRO A 599 -14.28 -14.67 -8.81
N GLN A 600 -15.55 -14.85 -9.20
CA GLN A 600 -16.41 -13.77 -9.71
C GLN A 600 -16.75 -12.76 -8.60
N LEU A 601 -17.20 -13.25 -7.42
CA LEU A 601 -17.46 -12.40 -6.26
C LEU A 601 -16.19 -11.69 -5.79
N LEU A 602 -15.07 -12.43 -5.71
CA LEU A 602 -13.78 -11.87 -5.30
C LEU A 602 -13.36 -10.72 -6.22
N ASN A 603 -13.52 -10.86 -7.54
CA ASN A 603 -13.23 -9.79 -8.49
C ASN A 603 -14.17 -8.58 -8.35
N CYS A 604 -15.46 -8.81 -8.06
CA CYS A 604 -16.40 -7.71 -7.81
C CYS A 604 -16.03 -6.91 -6.54
N VAL A 605 -15.66 -7.58 -5.44
CA VAL A 605 -15.25 -6.91 -4.19
C VAL A 605 -13.91 -6.19 -4.38
N LYS A 606 -12.99 -6.74 -5.17
CA LYS A 606 -11.72 -6.09 -5.54
C LYS A 606 -11.93 -4.74 -6.25
N GLN A 607 -12.95 -4.62 -7.10
CA GLN A 607 -13.24 -3.40 -7.86
C GLN A 607 -14.03 -2.34 -7.08
N VAL A 608 -14.36 -2.58 -5.80
CA VAL A 608 -15.07 -1.60 -4.96
C VAL A 608 -14.21 -0.34 -4.79
N PRO A 609 -14.73 0.86 -5.10
CA PRO A 609 -14.03 2.11 -4.85
C PRO A 609 -13.97 2.40 -3.35
N VAL A 610 -12.78 2.68 -2.81
CA VAL A 610 -12.55 2.97 -1.39
C VAL A 610 -11.85 4.32 -1.19
N PRO A 611 -12.10 5.02 -0.08
CA PRO A 611 -11.40 6.26 0.24
C PRO A 611 -9.91 6.02 0.45
N CYS A 612 -9.09 6.85 -0.20
CA CYS A 612 -7.66 6.92 0.03
C CYS A 612 -7.30 8.21 0.78
N LEU A 613 -6.15 8.20 1.47
CA LEU A 613 -5.57 9.35 2.18
C LEU A 613 -5.31 10.57 1.27
N SER A 614 -5.30 10.36 -0.05
CA SER A 614 -5.25 11.40 -1.07
C SER A 614 -6.56 12.19 -1.26
N GLY A 615 -7.67 11.74 -0.65
CA GLY A 615 -9.01 12.30 -0.83
C GLY A 615 -9.75 11.82 -2.09
N PHE A 616 -9.14 10.93 -2.88
CA PHE A 616 -9.76 10.30 -4.05
C PHE A 616 -10.22 8.87 -3.75
N LEU A 617 -11.14 8.37 -4.57
CA LEU A 617 -11.64 6.99 -4.52
C LEU A 617 -10.88 6.14 -5.54
N HIS A 618 -10.34 5.01 -5.10
CA HIS A 618 -9.65 4.04 -5.97
C HIS A 618 -10.21 2.63 -5.79
N PRO A 619 -10.21 1.78 -6.84
CA PRO A 619 -10.57 0.36 -6.71
C PRO A 619 -9.66 -0.30 -5.67
N LEU A 620 -10.24 -1.08 -4.74
CA LEU A 620 -9.52 -1.67 -3.61
C LEU A 620 -8.24 -2.41 -4.04
N TRP A 621 -8.26 -3.13 -5.17
CA TRP A 621 -7.09 -3.88 -5.68
C TRP A 621 -5.92 -3.01 -6.18
N GLU A 622 -6.14 -1.72 -6.46
CA GLU A 622 -5.11 -0.73 -6.88
C GLU A 622 -4.54 0.06 -5.69
N THR A 623 -5.00 -0.22 -4.46
CA THR A 623 -4.61 0.54 -3.26
C THR A 623 -3.44 -0.08 -2.50
N TYR A 624 -2.76 0.77 -1.73
CA TYR A 624 -1.64 0.40 -0.87
C TYR A 624 -2.00 0.58 0.62
N LEU A 625 -1.53 -0.35 1.47
CA LEU A 625 -1.66 -0.18 2.92
C LEU A 625 -0.89 1.07 3.41
N PRO A 626 -1.43 1.85 4.35
CA PRO A 626 -0.80 3.05 4.91
C PRO A 626 0.32 2.71 5.91
N LEU A 627 1.29 1.91 5.49
CA LEU A 627 2.47 1.55 6.29
C LEU A 627 3.46 2.73 6.31
N GLU A 628 3.99 3.07 7.49
CA GLU A 628 4.94 4.20 7.64
C GLU A 628 6.15 4.10 6.70
N ASP A 629 6.70 2.91 6.48
CA ASP A 629 7.86 2.73 5.59
C ASP A 629 7.49 2.91 4.11
N LEU A 630 6.28 2.53 3.68
CA LEU A 630 5.79 2.79 2.33
C LEU A 630 5.49 4.28 2.13
N GLN A 631 4.83 4.92 3.10
CA GLN A 631 4.57 6.36 3.07
C GLN A 631 5.88 7.15 3.03
N ARG A 632 6.85 6.81 3.90
CA ARG A 632 8.18 7.43 3.92
C ARG A 632 8.94 7.22 2.61
N ARG A 633 8.77 6.08 1.94
CA ARG A 633 9.37 5.81 0.61
C ARG A 633 8.66 6.59 -0.50
N CYS A 634 7.33 6.65 -0.48
CA CYS A 634 6.50 7.41 -1.42
C CYS A 634 6.86 8.90 -1.39
N LEU A 635 6.97 9.50 -0.19
CA LEU A 635 7.36 10.90 0.04
C LEU A 635 8.77 11.27 -0.46
N GLN A 636 9.61 10.30 -0.88
CA GLN A 636 10.90 10.58 -1.54
C GLN A 636 10.74 10.94 -3.03
N PHE A 637 9.59 10.59 -3.62
CA PHE A 637 9.32 10.73 -5.05
C PHE A 637 8.07 11.59 -5.32
N ILE A 638 7.04 11.52 -4.48
CA ILE A 638 5.73 12.16 -4.67
C ILE A 638 5.62 13.49 -3.91
N GLU A 639 5.01 14.49 -4.55
CA GLU A 639 4.71 15.82 -3.99
C GLU A 639 3.29 15.94 -3.42
N PRO A 640 2.99 16.90 -2.51
CA PRO A 640 1.70 16.95 -1.79
C PRO A 640 0.44 17.13 -2.65
N HIS A 641 0.59 17.49 -3.94
CA HIS A 641 -0.52 17.64 -4.89
C HIS A 641 -0.73 16.40 -5.76
N GLU A 642 0.18 15.43 -5.70
CA GLU A 642 0.18 14.19 -6.48
C GLU A 642 -0.47 13.08 -5.64
N ALA A 643 -1.70 12.73 -5.97
CA ALA A 643 -2.52 11.80 -5.19
C ALA A 643 -2.08 10.33 -5.37
N PHE A 644 -1.46 9.73 -4.36
CA PHE A 644 -1.14 8.29 -4.34
C PHE A 644 -2.20 7.47 -3.55
N PRO A 645 -2.60 6.27 -4.01
CA PRO A 645 -3.75 5.52 -3.47
C PRO A 645 -3.41 4.72 -2.19
N PHE A 646 -2.93 5.39 -1.15
CA PHE A 646 -2.89 4.79 0.19
C PHE A 646 -4.30 4.70 0.77
N VAL A 647 -4.77 3.50 1.12
CA VAL A 647 -6.12 3.29 1.65
C VAL A 647 -6.30 3.96 3.03
N ASP A 648 -7.43 4.65 3.24
CA ASP A 648 -7.75 5.27 4.53
C ASP A 648 -8.43 4.27 5.48
N LEU A 649 -7.72 3.90 6.55
CA LEU A 649 -8.19 2.97 7.58
C LEU A 649 -8.82 3.67 8.81
N GLY A 650 -9.04 4.99 8.75
CA GLY A 650 -9.81 5.73 9.77
C GLY A 650 -9.04 6.11 11.03
N GLY A 651 -7.71 6.22 10.97
CA GLY A 651 -6.87 6.68 12.09
C GLY A 651 -5.46 6.07 12.13
N GLN A 652 -4.73 6.32 13.21
CA GLN A 652 -3.44 5.65 13.47
C GLN A 652 -3.66 4.16 13.69
N THR A 653 -3.41 3.36 12.65
CA THR A 653 -3.60 1.91 12.67
C THR A 653 -2.34 1.24 13.22
N SER A 654 -2.46 0.43 14.28
CA SER A 654 -1.28 -0.25 14.82
C SER A 654 -0.84 -1.43 13.94
N ALA A 655 0.42 -1.84 14.07
CA ALA A 655 0.91 -3.06 13.40
C ALA A 655 0.11 -4.32 13.79
N GLY A 656 -0.46 -4.35 15.00
CA GLY A 656 -1.37 -5.42 15.45
C GLY A 656 -2.71 -5.41 14.72
N ASP A 657 -3.27 -4.23 14.45
CA ASP A 657 -4.53 -4.09 13.69
C ASP A 657 -4.34 -4.49 12.23
N LEU A 658 -3.21 -4.12 11.62
CA LEU A 658 -2.87 -4.53 10.25
C LEU A 658 -2.78 -6.06 10.08
N ALA A 659 -2.25 -6.76 11.09
CA ALA A 659 -2.14 -8.22 11.08
C ALA A 659 -3.44 -8.94 11.45
N ASN A 660 -4.19 -8.42 12.42
CA ASN A 660 -5.35 -9.11 13.00
C ASN A 660 -6.70 -8.69 12.40
N LYS A 661 -6.89 -7.39 12.12
CA LYS A 661 -8.13 -6.82 11.58
C LYS A 661 -8.09 -6.75 10.05
N TRP A 662 -6.99 -6.25 9.48
CA TRP A 662 -6.92 -5.89 8.06
C TRP A 662 -6.20 -6.91 7.15
N SER A 663 -5.82 -8.08 7.66
CA SER A 663 -5.00 -9.03 6.89
C SER A 663 -5.66 -9.58 5.63
N PHE A 664 -6.98 -9.63 5.59
CA PHE A 664 -7.73 -10.05 4.40
C PHE A 664 -7.55 -9.10 3.20
N LEU A 665 -7.28 -7.80 3.44
CA LEU A 665 -7.07 -6.79 2.41
C LEU A 665 -5.90 -7.17 1.49
N TYR A 666 -4.74 -7.48 2.09
CA TYR A 666 -3.54 -7.86 1.34
C TYR A 666 -3.47 -9.35 1.00
N THR A 667 -4.18 -10.22 1.74
CA THR A 667 -4.13 -11.68 1.51
C THR A 667 -5.08 -12.12 0.39
N HIS A 668 -6.23 -11.46 0.23
CA HIS A 668 -7.27 -11.88 -0.73
C HIS A 668 -7.72 -10.75 -1.68
N LEU A 669 -7.79 -9.50 -1.21
CA LEU A 669 -8.35 -8.39 -1.98
C LEU A 669 -7.32 -7.56 -2.76
N GLY A 670 -6.04 -7.94 -2.73
CA GLY A 670 -5.01 -7.39 -3.60
C GLY A 670 -4.41 -6.06 -3.14
N VAL A 671 -4.82 -5.51 -2.00
CA VAL A 671 -4.23 -4.28 -1.43
C VAL A 671 -2.74 -4.52 -1.18
N SER A 672 -1.88 -3.76 -1.86
CA SER A 672 -0.44 -4.02 -1.80
C SER A 672 0.17 -3.51 -0.49
N ARG A 673 1.23 -4.21 -0.06
CA ARG A 673 2.01 -3.91 1.15
C ARG A 673 3.52 -3.93 0.93
N ASN A 674 3.95 -4.13 -0.31
CA ASN A 674 5.33 -4.41 -0.67
C ASN A 674 6.01 -3.15 -1.24
N ASN A 675 7.28 -2.96 -0.90
CA ASN A 675 8.15 -1.97 -1.53
C ASN A 675 8.93 -2.64 -2.68
N ASP A 676 8.20 -3.10 -3.70
CA ASP A 676 8.71 -3.84 -4.86
C ASP A 676 8.79 -2.97 -6.13
N LEU A 677 9.02 -3.59 -7.30
CA LEU A 677 9.06 -2.87 -8.57
C LEU A 677 7.68 -2.28 -8.93
N GLY A 678 6.59 -2.99 -8.63
CA GLY A 678 5.23 -2.53 -8.92
C GLY A 678 4.91 -1.24 -8.19
N PHE A 679 5.24 -1.14 -6.90
CA PHE A 679 5.11 0.11 -6.13
C PHE A 679 5.84 1.30 -6.75
N LEU A 680 7.03 1.10 -7.33
CA LEU A 680 7.79 2.17 -7.96
C LEU A 680 7.25 2.54 -9.36
N LEU A 681 6.69 1.58 -10.08
CA LEU A 681 6.01 1.79 -11.37
C LEU A 681 4.67 2.51 -11.18
N ASP A 682 3.91 2.17 -10.14
CA ASP A 682 2.68 2.89 -9.78
C ASP A 682 3.03 4.33 -9.32
N ILE A 683 4.10 4.53 -8.54
CA ILE A 683 4.59 5.89 -8.25
C ILE A 683 4.87 6.66 -9.55
N LEU A 684 5.49 6.03 -10.56
CA LEU A 684 5.76 6.68 -11.85
C LEU A 684 4.47 7.07 -12.58
N SER A 685 3.47 6.19 -12.63
CA SER A 685 2.19 6.47 -13.31
C SER A 685 1.37 7.54 -12.59
N TYR A 686 1.31 7.55 -11.25
CA TYR A 686 0.66 8.61 -10.48
C TYR A 686 1.36 9.98 -10.63
N VAL A 687 2.70 10.00 -10.68
CA VAL A 687 3.46 11.23 -10.99
C VAL A 687 3.19 11.71 -12.42
N GLN A 688 3.12 10.82 -13.40
CA GLN A 688 2.78 11.18 -14.77
C GLN A 688 1.36 11.76 -14.89
N LEU A 689 0.36 11.08 -14.31
CA LEU A 689 -1.05 11.49 -14.34
C LEU A 689 -1.27 12.88 -13.73
N ALA A 690 -0.56 13.19 -12.63
CA ALA A 690 -0.63 14.51 -12.00
C ALA A 690 0.05 15.63 -12.83
N ASN A 691 0.98 15.29 -13.73
CA ASN A 691 1.85 16.24 -14.43
C ASN A 691 1.74 16.17 -15.97
N LEU A 692 0.55 15.89 -16.50
CA LEU A 692 0.31 15.84 -17.96
C LEU A 692 0.56 17.18 -18.68
N ASN A 693 0.39 18.31 -17.97
CA ASN A 693 0.59 19.67 -18.51
C ASN A 693 2.06 20.15 -18.41
N GLY A 694 2.99 19.27 -18.07
CA GLY A 694 4.42 19.58 -17.92
C GLY A 694 4.84 19.93 -16.48
N MET A 695 6.15 19.86 -16.25
CA MET A 695 6.81 19.89 -14.95
C MET A 695 7.91 20.95 -14.87
N SER A 696 8.23 21.37 -13.65
CA SER A 696 9.43 22.14 -13.37
C SER A 696 10.70 21.29 -13.49
N ALA A 697 11.86 21.92 -13.73
CA ALA A 697 13.14 21.23 -13.79
C ALA A 697 13.49 20.51 -12.46
N SER A 698 13.10 21.06 -11.31
CA SER A 698 13.28 20.40 -10.01
C SER A 698 12.43 19.13 -9.89
N ARG A 699 11.19 19.15 -10.38
CA ARG A 699 10.31 17.97 -10.41
C ARG A 699 10.84 16.89 -11.36
N CYS A 700 11.35 17.28 -12.54
CA CYS A 700 12.02 16.36 -13.47
C CYS A 700 13.20 15.62 -12.81
N ARG A 701 13.95 16.28 -11.91
CA ARG A 701 15.05 15.64 -11.17
C ARG A 701 14.57 14.59 -10.15
N SER A 702 13.35 14.71 -9.62
CA SER A 702 12.74 13.67 -8.77
C SER A 702 12.36 12.42 -9.59
N VAL A 703 11.84 12.59 -10.81
CA VAL A 703 11.56 11.48 -11.73
C VAL A 703 12.83 10.73 -12.12
N ILE A 704 13.96 11.43 -12.32
CA ILE A 704 15.26 10.78 -12.56
C ILE A 704 15.69 9.89 -11.40
N ARG A 705 15.50 10.34 -10.16
CA ARG A 705 15.80 9.50 -8.98
C ARG A 705 14.94 8.24 -8.95
N LEU A 706 13.70 8.33 -9.42
CA LEU A 706 12.81 7.19 -9.57
C LEU A 706 13.28 6.22 -10.67
N TYR A 707 13.70 6.72 -11.85
CA TYR A 707 14.31 5.89 -12.91
C TYR A 707 15.59 5.18 -12.45
N CYS A 708 16.48 5.89 -11.75
CA CYS A 708 17.69 5.29 -11.18
C CYS A 708 17.37 4.24 -10.12
N GLU A 709 16.33 4.43 -9.31
CA GLU A 709 15.87 3.43 -8.33
C GLU A 709 15.19 2.23 -9.00
N LEU A 710 14.38 2.43 -10.05
CA LEU A 710 13.80 1.36 -10.87
C LEU A 710 14.91 0.49 -11.48
N GLU A 711 15.93 1.11 -12.09
CA GLU A 711 17.09 0.38 -12.61
C GLU A 711 17.84 -0.39 -11.52
N ARG A 712 18.08 0.25 -10.37
CA ARG A 712 18.74 -0.39 -9.22
C ARG A 712 17.96 -1.63 -8.77
N ARG A 713 16.63 -1.57 -8.72
CA ARG A 713 15.77 -2.73 -8.39
C ARG A 713 15.80 -3.84 -9.44
N CYS A 714 15.83 -3.48 -10.73
CA CYS A 714 16.00 -4.47 -11.79
C CYS A 714 17.37 -5.15 -11.71
N ALA A 715 18.45 -4.37 -11.50
CA ALA A 715 19.82 -4.85 -11.47
C ALA A 715 20.18 -5.68 -10.21
N GLU A 716 19.58 -5.40 -9.06
CA GLU A 716 19.79 -6.14 -7.80
C GLU A 716 18.97 -7.44 -7.68
N SER A 717 18.09 -7.73 -8.65
CA SER A 717 17.26 -8.93 -8.60
C SER A 717 18.00 -10.21 -8.98
N MET A 718 17.51 -11.33 -8.46
CA MET A 718 17.91 -12.68 -8.89
C MET A 718 17.45 -13.00 -10.33
N GLU A 719 16.39 -12.34 -10.81
CA GLU A 719 15.85 -12.48 -12.18
C GLU A 719 15.75 -11.09 -12.82
N PRO A 720 16.88 -10.49 -13.24
CA PRO A 720 16.91 -9.10 -13.70
C PRO A 720 16.11 -8.93 -15.00
N ASP A 721 16.21 -9.85 -15.95
CA ASP A 721 15.59 -9.71 -17.26
C ASP A 721 14.05 -9.81 -17.20
N SER A 722 13.50 -10.70 -16.37
CA SER A 722 12.05 -10.77 -16.10
C SER A 722 11.49 -9.44 -15.57
N LEU A 723 12.20 -8.78 -14.65
CA LEU A 723 11.80 -7.49 -14.10
C LEU A 723 12.00 -6.34 -15.08
N ARG A 724 13.03 -6.40 -15.93
CA ARG A 724 13.22 -5.44 -17.03
C ARG A 724 12.09 -5.52 -18.04
N ASP A 725 11.63 -6.72 -18.38
CA ASP A 725 10.51 -6.92 -19.30
C ASP A 725 9.19 -6.38 -18.72
N ILE A 726 8.93 -6.61 -17.43
CA ILE A 726 7.78 -6.01 -16.71
C ILE A 726 7.89 -4.48 -16.70
N CYS A 727 9.06 -3.93 -16.34
CA CYS A 727 9.32 -2.50 -16.30
C CYS A 727 9.11 -1.86 -17.68
N ARG A 728 9.66 -2.47 -18.73
CA ARG A 728 9.54 -2.01 -20.12
C ARG A 728 8.09 -2.04 -20.61
N ALA A 729 7.36 -3.13 -20.35
CA ALA A 729 5.96 -3.24 -20.76
C ALA A 729 5.08 -2.18 -20.07
N TYR A 730 5.24 -1.98 -18.77
CA TYR A 730 4.46 -0.99 -18.01
C TYR A 730 4.81 0.45 -18.43
N VAL A 731 6.09 0.78 -18.57
CA VAL A 731 6.53 2.13 -18.98
C VAL A 731 6.11 2.45 -20.41
N GLU A 732 6.08 1.47 -21.31
CA GLU A 732 5.58 1.66 -22.68
C GLU A 732 4.05 1.87 -22.70
N ASP A 733 3.28 1.12 -21.89
CA ASP A 733 1.82 1.23 -21.78
C ASP A 733 1.37 2.62 -21.29
N ILE A 734 2.03 3.14 -20.25
CA ILE A 734 1.72 4.48 -19.72
C ILE A 734 2.35 5.63 -20.53
N GLN A 735 3.25 5.37 -21.49
CA GLN A 735 4.13 6.38 -22.12
C GLN A 735 5.04 7.11 -21.12
N GLY A 736 5.65 6.36 -20.21
CA GLY A 736 6.31 6.83 -19.00
C GLY A 736 7.73 7.37 -19.16
N ILE A 737 8.18 7.74 -20.37
CA ILE A 737 9.47 8.42 -20.58
C ILE A 737 9.26 9.93 -20.54
N MET A 738 9.79 10.57 -19.52
CA MET A 738 9.79 12.02 -19.37
C MET A 738 10.83 12.64 -20.32
N ILE A 739 10.45 13.72 -20.99
CA ILE A 739 11.32 14.61 -21.76
C ILE A 739 11.46 15.91 -20.96
N PRO A 740 12.67 16.29 -20.49
CA PRO A 740 12.85 17.51 -19.72
C PRO A 740 12.64 18.76 -20.61
N PRO A 741 12.32 19.92 -20.02
CA PRO A 741 12.03 21.13 -20.79
C PRO A 741 13.27 21.64 -21.53
N ASP A 742 13.14 21.92 -22.83
CA ASP A 742 14.19 22.46 -23.68
C ASP A 742 13.78 23.82 -24.30
N CYS A 743 14.70 24.78 -24.31
CA CYS A 743 14.60 26.11 -24.93
C CYS A 743 13.21 26.82 -24.94
N GLY A 744 12.43 26.68 -23.86
CA GLY A 744 11.13 27.35 -23.70
C GLY A 744 9.90 26.45 -23.91
N ALA A 745 10.08 25.19 -24.29
CA ALA A 745 9.03 24.17 -24.24
C ALA A 745 8.84 23.63 -22.81
N THR A 746 7.62 23.21 -22.47
CA THR A 746 7.33 22.46 -21.24
C THR A 746 7.83 21.03 -21.34
N SER A 747 8.09 20.37 -20.21
CA SER A 747 8.39 18.93 -20.22
C SER A 747 7.20 18.15 -20.79
N THR A 748 7.47 17.01 -21.43
CA THR A 748 6.43 16.13 -22.01
C THR A 748 6.69 14.67 -21.63
N TRP A 749 5.73 13.79 -21.92
CA TRP A 749 5.82 12.35 -21.71
C TRP A 749 5.69 11.63 -23.07
N THR A 750 6.40 10.52 -23.25
CA THR A 750 6.48 9.79 -24.53
C THR A 750 6.80 8.31 -24.33
N ASP A 751 6.62 7.51 -25.39
CA ASP A 751 7.05 6.11 -25.47
C ASP A 751 8.54 5.97 -25.91
N ALA A 752 9.05 4.73 -25.88
CA ALA A 752 10.42 4.43 -26.30
C ALA A 752 10.66 4.56 -27.82
N LYS A 753 9.60 4.53 -28.65
CA LYS A 753 9.70 4.55 -30.11
C LYS A 753 10.14 5.92 -30.64
N HIS A 754 9.72 7.00 -29.97
CA HIS A 754 10.11 8.37 -30.33
C HIS A 754 11.47 8.78 -29.75
N CYS A 755 12.10 7.92 -28.94
CA CYS A 755 13.35 8.19 -28.23
C CYS A 755 14.55 7.46 -28.86
N VAL A 756 15.74 8.06 -28.72
CA VAL A 756 17.03 7.43 -29.03
C VAL A 756 18.11 7.84 -28.03
N TRP A 757 19.08 6.96 -27.80
CA TRP A 757 20.26 7.25 -27.00
C TRP A 757 21.47 7.60 -27.89
N GLY A 758 22.05 8.79 -27.74
CA GLY A 758 23.13 9.31 -28.61
C GLY A 758 24.25 10.04 -27.88
N PRO A 759 25.29 10.53 -28.58
CA PRO A 759 26.33 11.37 -27.99
C PRO A 759 25.84 12.83 -27.81
N PRO A 760 26.19 13.53 -26.72
CA PRO A 760 25.64 14.86 -26.42
C PRO A 760 25.85 15.95 -27.49
N SER A 761 26.87 15.80 -28.35
CA SER A 761 27.14 16.72 -29.46
C SER A 761 26.10 16.67 -30.59
N LEU A 762 25.29 15.62 -30.64
CA LEU A 762 24.27 15.38 -31.67
C LEU A 762 22.92 15.97 -31.23
N GLN A 763 22.24 16.66 -32.14
CA GLN A 763 20.94 17.30 -31.91
C GLN A 763 19.98 16.97 -33.06
N LEU A 764 19.10 16.02 -32.79
CA LEU A 764 18.09 15.52 -33.73
C LEU A 764 16.77 16.29 -33.57
N MET A 765 16.11 16.61 -34.69
CA MET A 765 14.74 17.11 -34.77
C MET A 765 13.72 15.99 -34.96
N SER A 766 14.14 14.88 -35.57
CA SER A 766 13.26 13.75 -35.92
C SER A 766 12.89 12.84 -34.73
N ARG A 767 13.69 12.82 -33.67
CA ARG A 767 13.48 12.00 -32.45
C ARG A 767 14.07 12.66 -31.21
N TYR A 768 13.54 12.31 -30.04
CA TYR A 768 14.05 12.78 -28.75
C TYR A 768 15.37 12.09 -28.38
N GLN A 769 16.47 12.86 -28.36
CA GLN A 769 17.77 12.36 -27.93
C GLN A 769 17.97 12.51 -26.42
N LEU A 770 17.66 11.45 -25.68
CA LEU A 770 17.54 11.51 -24.22
C LEU A 770 18.82 11.98 -23.52
N SER A 771 19.97 11.40 -23.86
CA SER A 771 21.27 11.71 -23.24
C SER A 771 21.61 13.20 -23.17
N HIS A 772 21.53 13.90 -24.31
CA HIS A 772 21.81 15.34 -24.40
C HIS A 772 20.82 16.15 -23.54
N MET A 773 19.52 15.86 -23.67
CA MET A 773 18.48 16.61 -22.97
C MET A 773 18.57 16.43 -21.45
N TYR A 774 18.85 15.21 -20.98
CA TYR A 774 19.05 14.91 -19.57
C TYR A 774 20.33 15.55 -19.00
N GLU A 775 21.44 15.54 -19.74
CA GLU A 775 22.69 16.17 -19.31
C GLU A 775 22.57 17.70 -19.26
N HIS A 776 22.07 18.31 -20.34
CA HIS A 776 21.98 19.76 -20.50
C HIS A 776 20.92 20.41 -19.59
N ALA A 777 19.70 19.87 -19.56
CA ALA A 777 18.60 20.51 -18.84
C ALA A 777 18.70 20.37 -17.31
N LEU A 778 19.38 19.35 -16.80
CA LEU A 778 19.28 18.95 -15.39
C LEU A 778 20.61 18.81 -14.63
N GLN A 779 21.76 19.04 -15.27
CA GLN A 779 23.09 19.07 -14.62
C GLN A 779 23.32 17.84 -13.73
N LEU A 780 23.32 16.68 -14.38
CA LEU A 780 23.46 15.38 -13.74
C LEU A 780 24.92 15.05 -13.45
N SER A 781 25.17 14.34 -12.35
CA SER A 781 26.48 13.75 -12.10
C SER A 781 26.76 12.58 -13.04
N ARG A 782 28.04 12.25 -13.24
CA ARG A 782 28.44 11.14 -14.12
C ARG A 782 27.78 9.81 -13.75
N ALA A 783 27.69 9.51 -12.45
CA ALA A 783 27.05 8.30 -11.94
C ALA A 783 25.52 8.27 -12.18
N GLU A 784 24.83 9.40 -12.03
CA GLU A 784 23.40 9.51 -12.38
C GLU A 784 23.19 9.28 -13.89
N LEU A 785 24.07 9.82 -14.74
CA LEU A 785 23.99 9.70 -16.19
C LEU A 785 24.30 8.28 -16.68
N ASP A 786 25.29 7.61 -16.10
CA ASP A 786 25.60 6.20 -16.39
C ASP A 786 24.48 5.26 -15.90
N ALA A 787 23.83 5.55 -14.76
CA ALA A 787 22.66 4.82 -14.28
C ALA A 787 21.43 5.00 -15.20
N LEU A 788 21.14 6.24 -15.64
CA LEU A 788 20.10 6.51 -16.64
C LEU A 788 20.41 5.84 -17.98
N SER A 789 21.68 5.81 -18.41
CA SER A 789 22.10 5.07 -19.60
C SER A 789 21.75 3.58 -19.49
N SER A 790 21.94 2.98 -18.31
CA SER A 790 21.54 1.58 -18.07
C SER A 790 20.02 1.43 -18.10
N PHE A 791 19.28 2.28 -17.38
CA PHE A 791 17.82 2.27 -17.36
C PHE A 791 17.21 2.36 -18.77
N PHE A 792 17.60 3.37 -19.55
CA PHE A 792 17.03 3.56 -20.88
C PHE A 792 17.46 2.46 -21.86
N ARG A 793 18.73 2.07 -21.90
CA ARG A 793 19.24 1.16 -22.95
C ARG A 793 19.04 -0.32 -22.63
N VAL A 794 19.22 -0.72 -21.37
CA VAL A 794 19.17 -2.13 -20.93
C VAL A 794 17.77 -2.48 -20.45
N THR A 795 17.17 -1.64 -19.62
CA THR A 795 15.88 -1.94 -19.00
C THR A 795 14.72 -1.59 -19.95
N LEU A 796 14.60 -0.33 -20.39
CA LEU A 796 13.58 0.08 -21.35
C LEU A 796 13.87 -0.31 -22.80
N GLY A 797 15.09 -0.74 -23.13
CA GLY A 797 15.44 -1.14 -24.51
C GLY A 797 15.45 0.02 -25.52
N VAL A 798 15.57 1.27 -25.06
CA VAL A 798 15.73 2.45 -25.93
C VAL A 798 17.00 2.28 -26.75
N ARG A 799 16.82 2.13 -28.05
CA ARG A 799 17.90 1.89 -29.00
C ARG A 799 18.84 3.09 -29.11
N CYS A 800 20.11 2.80 -29.39
CA CYS A 800 21.06 3.82 -29.77
C CYS A 800 20.69 4.45 -31.12
N VAL A 801 21.16 5.68 -31.35
CA VAL A 801 21.13 6.31 -32.68
C VAL A 801 21.79 5.39 -33.71
N GLY A 802 21.09 5.10 -34.81
CA GLY A 802 21.58 4.27 -35.92
C GLY A 802 21.67 5.02 -37.25
N LEU A 803 22.18 4.35 -38.28
CA LEU A 803 22.31 4.88 -39.64
C LEU A 803 21.00 5.50 -40.15
N GLN A 804 19.88 4.79 -40.01
CA GLN A 804 18.58 5.25 -40.49
C GLN A 804 18.09 6.52 -39.79
N ASP A 805 18.48 6.76 -38.54
CA ASP A 805 18.13 8.00 -37.82
C ASP A 805 18.94 9.17 -38.32
N LEU A 806 20.26 9.00 -38.49
CA LEU A 806 21.13 10.03 -39.05
C LEU A 806 20.73 10.37 -40.50
N ALA A 807 20.38 9.37 -41.29
CA ALA A 807 19.83 9.52 -42.63
C ALA A 807 18.53 10.33 -42.65
N SER A 808 17.57 9.95 -41.79
CA SER A 808 16.27 10.64 -41.69
C SER A 808 16.41 12.06 -41.16
N GLU A 809 17.37 12.31 -40.27
CA GLU A 809 17.70 13.65 -39.79
C GLU A 809 18.33 14.52 -40.88
N LEU A 810 19.28 13.99 -41.67
CA LEU A 810 19.85 14.72 -42.81
C LEU A 810 18.78 15.09 -43.84
N ALA A 811 17.86 14.17 -44.14
CA ALA A 811 16.71 14.44 -45.00
C ALA A 811 15.78 15.51 -44.39
N ALA A 812 15.44 15.41 -43.10
CA ALA A 812 14.63 16.40 -42.40
C ALA A 812 15.30 17.80 -42.35
N LEU A 813 16.62 17.86 -42.18
CA LEU A 813 17.39 19.11 -42.22
C LEU A 813 17.44 19.72 -43.62
N ARG A 814 17.57 18.90 -44.66
CA ARG A 814 17.42 19.34 -46.05
C ARG A 814 16.03 19.94 -46.29
N ASP A 815 14.98 19.21 -45.90
CA ASP A 815 13.58 19.58 -46.15
C ASP A 815 13.16 20.82 -45.33
N ALA A 816 13.76 21.02 -44.15
CA ALA A 816 13.65 22.24 -43.35
C ALA A 816 14.53 23.41 -43.85
N GLY A 817 15.32 23.23 -44.91
CA GLY A 817 16.17 24.27 -45.49
C GLY A 817 17.40 24.65 -44.66
N CYS A 818 17.93 23.70 -43.87
CA CYS A 818 19.08 23.93 -43.00
C CYS A 818 20.33 24.40 -43.79
N ARG A 819 20.97 25.45 -43.26
CA ARG A 819 22.20 26.07 -43.80
C ARG A 819 23.42 25.93 -42.86
N ASP A 820 23.24 25.29 -41.70
CA ASP A 820 24.30 25.15 -40.69
C ASP A 820 25.21 23.95 -40.97
N LEU A 821 26.34 24.26 -41.62
CA LEU A 821 27.42 23.30 -41.92
C LEU A 821 27.99 22.62 -40.67
N ALA A 822 28.02 23.31 -39.52
CA ALA A 822 28.59 22.77 -38.28
C ALA A 822 27.62 21.80 -37.60
N ARG A 823 26.30 22.08 -37.62
CA ARG A 823 25.27 21.11 -37.17
C ARG A 823 25.28 19.84 -38.03
N VAL A 824 25.35 20.00 -39.35
CA VAL A 824 25.42 18.85 -40.27
C VAL A 824 26.77 18.11 -40.14
N GLY A 825 27.86 18.82 -39.90
CA GLY A 825 29.18 18.22 -39.61
C GLY A 825 29.16 17.25 -38.42
N ARG A 826 28.50 17.62 -37.31
CA ARG A 826 28.36 16.73 -36.14
C ARG A 826 27.56 15.44 -36.44
N ILE A 827 26.65 15.49 -37.42
CA ILE A 827 25.95 14.28 -37.90
C ILE A 827 26.92 13.39 -38.70
N TYR A 828 27.74 13.96 -39.58
CA TYR A 828 28.76 13.21 -40.31
C TYR A 828 29.87 12.65 -39.41
N GLU A 829 30.28 13.37 -38.37
CA GLU A 829 31.18 12.85 -37.33
C GLU A 829 30.58 11.62 -36.65
N CYS A 830 29.32 11.71 -36.19
CA CYS A 830 28.62 10.57 -35.58
C CYS A 830 28.47 9.39 -36.56
N LEU A 831 28.12 9.67 -37.81
CA LEU A 831 28.05 8.67 -38.89
C LEU A 831 29.39 7.95 -39.07
N SER A 832 30.51 8.69 -39.11
CA SER A 832 31.86 8.12 -39.27
C SER A 832 32.28 7.15 -38.16
N VAL A 833 31.71 7.31 -36.94
CA VAL A 833 31.98 6.44 -35.79
C VAL A 833 31.05 5.22 -35.75
N LEU A 834 29.82 5.35 -36.24
CA LEU A 834 28.82 4.27 -36.24
C LEU A 834 28.96 3.28 -37.42
N LEU A 835 29.65 3.65 -38.49
CA LEU A 835 29.75 2.84 -39.70
C LEU A 835 30.66 1.62 -39.52
N THR A 836 30.10 0.43 -39.75
CA THR A 836 30.84 -0.83 -39.89
C THR A 836 31.08 -1.16 -41.37
N PRO A 837 32.06 -2.03 -41.71
CA PRO A 837 32.33 -2.43 -43.10
C PRO A 837 31.11 -3.00 -43.85
N GLU A 838 30.19 -3.63 -43.12
CA GLU A 838 28.96 -4.22 -43.67
C GLU A 838 27.96 -3.15 -44.12
N MET A 839 27.93 -2.00 -43.41
CA MET A 839 27.00 -0.90 -43.65
C MET A 839 27.49 0.11 -44.70
N GLU A 840 28.77 0.03 -45.12
CA GLU A 840 29.36 0.99 -46.06
C GLU A 840 28.63 1.02 -47.41
N GLN A 841 28.22 -0.14 -47.92
CA GLN A 841 27.57 -0.25 -49.22
C GLN A 841 26.13 0.27 -49.21
N GLU A 842 25.38 0.01 -48.15
CA GLU A 842 24.02 0.56 -47.95
C GLU A 842 24.07 2.09 -47.82
N THR A 843 24.99 2.59 -46.99
CA THR A 843 25.18 4.03 -46.77
C THR A 843 25.60 4.75 -48.06
N ARG A 844 26.48 4.14 -48.87
CA ARG A 844 26.89 4.66 -50.18
C ARG A 844 25.71 4.74 -51.15
N GLN A 845 24.85 3.73 -51.20
CA GLN A 845 23.65 3.75 -52.04
C GLN A 845 22.66 4.84 -51.60
N LEU A 846 22.48 5.02 -50.29
CA LEU A 846 21.62 6.06 -49.74
C LEU A 846 22.07 7.46 -50.17
N PHE A 847 23.34 7.83 -49.93
CA PHE A 847 23.91 9.15 -50.26
C PHE A 847 24.02 9.44 -51.77
N GLU A 848 24.01 8.39 -52.60
CA GLU A 848 23.94 8.54 -54.05
C GLU A 848 22.48 8.69 -54.54
N SER A 849 21.52 8.01 -53.90
CA SER A 849 20.11 8.11 -54.24
C SER A 849 19.49 9.47 -53.88
N ASP A 850 19.82 9.98 -52.70
CA ASP A 850 19.18 11.12 -52.06
C ASP A 850 20.25 12.20 -51.70
N PRO A 851 20.02 13.50 -51.96
CA PRO A 851 21.05 14.53 -51.76
C PRO A 851 21.24 14.84 -50.27
N LEU A 852 22.07 14.04 -49.60
CA LEU A 852 22.35 14.12 -48.16
C LEU A 852 23.71 14.75 -47.83
N THR A 853 24.47 15.25 -48.82
CA THR A 853 25.75 15.96 -48.63
C THR A 853 25.54 17.48 -48.69
N LEU A 854 25.67 18.19 -47.57
CA LEU A 854 25.61 19.66 -47.55
C LEU A 854 26.99 20.26 -47.88
N VAL A 855 27.08 21.12 -48.90
CA VAL A 855 28.32 21.83 -49.27
C VAL A 855 27.98 23.30 -49.53
N ALA A 856 28.85 24.23 -49.14
CA ALA A 856 28.68 25.65 -49.44
C ALA A 856 29.68 26.16 -50.50
N PRO A 857 29.45 25.91 -51.81
CA PRO A 857 30.19 26.61 -52.85
C PRO A 857 29.98 28.13 -52.74
N ASN A 858 31.07 28.88 -52.74
CA ASN A 858 31.07 30.35 -52.68
C ASN A 858 30.26 30.95 -51.49
N GLY A 859 30.07 30.18 -50.41
CA GLY A 859 29.34 30.61 -49.22
C GLY A 859 27.84 30.34 -49.21
N GLU A 860 27.25 29.80 -50.29
CA GLU A 860 25.82 29.44 -50.34
C GLU A 860 25.62 27.91 -50.14
N PRO A 861 25.05 27.45 -49.01
CA PRO A 861 24.87 26.01 -48.74
C PRO A 861 23.87 25.35 -49.69
N ARG A 862 24.22 24.18 -50.22
CA ARG A 862 23.43 23.34 -51.13
C ARG A 862 23.55 21.87 -50.74
N TRP A 863 22.42 21.16 -50.80
CA TRP A 863 22.35 19.71 -50.58
C TRP A 863 22.55 18.97 -51.92
N LEU A 864 23.48 18.02 -51.95
CA LEU A 864 23.97 17.33 -53.15
C LEU A 864 24.15 15.83 -52.91
N ARG A 865 24.20 15.07 -54.02
CA ARG A 865 24.58 13.64 -54.04
C ARG A 865 26.10 13.47 -54.07
N THR A 866 26.56 12.27 -53.70
CA THR A 866 27.99 11.90 -53.76
C THR A 866 28.62 12.07 -55.15
N SER A 867 27.93 11.67 -56.22
CA SER A 867 28.38 11.87 -57.62
C SER A 867 28.47 13.33 -58.08
N GLN A 868 27.76 14.24 -57.40
CA GLN A 868 27.76 15.68 -57.70
C GLN A 868 28.88 16.44 -56.96
N CYS A 869 29.73 15.73 -56.22
CA CYS A 869 30.74 16.30 -55.36
C CYS A 869 32.14 15.77 -55.71
N VAL A 870 33.19 16.49 -55.32
CA VAL A 870 34.58 16.02 -55.39
C VAL A 870 35.31 16.24 -54.06
N TRP A 871 36.22 15.33 -53.72
CA TRP A 871 37.13 15.50 -52.60
C TRP A 871 38.36 16.27 -53.07
N ALA A 872 38.40 17.55 -52.71
CA ALA A 872 39.44 18.50 -53.04
C ALA A 872 39.56 19.55 -51.94
N ASN A 873 40.67 20.27 -51.91
CA ASN A 873 40.87 21.46 -51.09
C ASN A 873 41.85 22.41 -51.82
N PRO A 874 41.51 23.67 -52.16
CA PRO A 874 40.26 24.39 -51.87
C PRO A 874 39.28 24.50 -53.06
N ILE A 875 39.63 24.00 -54.25
CA ILE A 875 38.92 24.29 -55.52
C ILE A 875 38.16 23.05 -56.03
N GLY A 876 36.90 23.24 -56.43
CA GLY A 876 36.07 22.23 -57.12
C GLY A 876 36.18 22.29 -58.65
N ILE A 877 35.65 21.29 -59.36
CA ILE A 877 35.79 21.13 -60.82
C ILE A 877 34.44 20.76 -61.45
N ASP A 878 34.16 21.32 -62.64
CA ASP A 878 32.99 21.00 -63.48
C ASP A 878 31.65 21.03 -62.72
N ASP A 879 31.31 22.17 -62.12
CA ASP A 879 30.14 22.39 -61.24
C ASP A 879 30.03 21.48 -60.00
N ARG A 880 31.01 20.59 -59.75
CA ARG A 880 31.08 19.77 -58.53
C ARG A 880 31.89 20.48 -57.44
N PRO A 881 31.29 20.87 -56.31
CA PRO A 881 32.00 21.59 -55.27
C PRO A 881 32.92 20.68 -54.45
N ALA A 882 33.94 21.29 -53.88
CA ALA A 882 34.93 20.63 -53.05
C ALA A 882 34.40 20.39 -51.62
N VAL A 883 34.20 19.12 -51.25
CA VAL A 883 33.68 18.72 -49.92
C VAL A 883 34.75 18.89 -48.82
N GLY A 884 36.01 18.62 -49.16
CA GLY A 884 37.14 18.66 -48.22
C GLY A 884 37.42 20.03 -47.61
N VAL A 885 36.92 21.12 -48.22
CA VAL A 885 36.96 22.49 -47.69
C VAL A 885 36.21 22.61 -46.35
N HIS A 886 35.07 21.92 -46.21
CA HIS A 886 34.20 22.04 -45.05
C HIS A 886 34.40 20.92 -44.03
N TYR A 887 34.83 19.73 -44.48
CA TYR A 887 34.85 18.52 -43.65
C TYR A 887 36.20 17.80 -43.64
N GLY A 888 37.32 18.51 -43.84
CA GLY A 888 38.68 17.93 -43.96
C GLY A 888 39.01 16.71 -43.09
N PRO A 889 38.74 16.69 -41.76
CA PRO A 889 39.00 15.54 -40.90
C PRO A 889 38.23 14.25 -41.27
N LEU A 890 37.15 14.35 -42.06
CA LEU A 890 36.24 13.28 -42.43
C LEU A 890 36.54 12.67 -43.81
N GLU A 891 37.78 12.81 -44.33
CA GLU A 891 38.20 12.25 -45.63
C GLU A 891 37.83 10.77 -45.81
N SER A 892 38.11 9.94 -44.79
CA SER A 892 37.80 8.51 -44.83
C SER A 892 36.28 8.24 -44.94
N LEU A 893 35.43 9.08 -44.33
CA LEU A 893 33.99 8.97 -44.51
C LEU A 893 33.62 9.26 -45.96
N PHE A 894 33.98 10.45 -46.47
CA PHE A 894 33.51 10.90 -47.77
C PHE A 894 34.12 10.13 -48.95
N VAL A 895 35.43 9.87 -48.93
CA VAL A 895 36.11 9.20 -50.05
C VAL A 895 35.91 7.69 -49.99
N ARG A 896 36.32 7.05 -48.87
CA ARG A 896 36.34 5.58 -48.77
C ARG A 896 34.94 5.01 -48.59
N THR A 897 34.12 5.63 -47.73
CA THR A 897 32.79 5.08 -47.39
C THR A 897 31.72 5.57 -48.36
N LEU A 898 31.48 6.89 -48.42
CA LEU A 898 30.44 7.49 -49.26
C LEU A 898 30.78 7.51 -50.76
N GLY A 899 32.04 7.31 -51.15
CA GLY A 899 32.44 7.19 -52.55
C GLY A 899 32.55 8.52 -53.31
N VAL A 900 32.73 9.65 -52.62
CA VAL A 900 33.03 10.94 -53.25
C VAL A 900 34.36 10.85 -54.00
N GLY A 901 34.36 11.20 -55.28
CA GLY A 901 35.54 11.06 -56.15
C GLY A 901 36.70 11.99 -55.74
N LEU A 902 37.91 11.43 -55.63
CA LEU A 902 39.14 12.19 -55.42
C LEU A 902 39.48 13.08 -56.61
N LEU A 903 40.02 14.27 -56.33
CA LEU A 903 40.62 15.11 -57.36
C LEU A 903 41.90 14.46 -57.91
N THR A 904 41.99 14.32 -59.23
CA THR A 904 43.18 13.74 -59.90
C THR A 904 43.83 14.74 -60.85
N ILE A 905 45.13 14.56 -61.11
CA ILE A 905 45.87 15.37 -62.10
C ILE A 905 45.18 15.35 -63.46
N ASP A 906 44.75 14.17 -63.91
CA ASP A 906 44.08 13.98 -65.21
C ASP A 906 42.79 14.82 -65.35
N MET A 907 42.02 14.99 -64.26
CA MET A 907 40.82 15.84 -64.25
C MET A 907 41.17 17.32 -64.43
N VAL A 908 42.11 17.85 -63.64
CA VAL A 908 42.57 19.26 -63.76
C VAL A 908 43.20 19.51 -65.13
N TYR A 909 44.03 18.58 -65.59
CA TYR A 909 44.73 18.64 -66.87
C TYR A 909 43.75 18.67 -68.05
N LYS A 910 42.74 17.79 -68.05
CA LYS A 910 41.67 17.80 -69.08
C LYS A 910 40.79 19.05 -69.02
N GLN A 911 40.50 19.56 -67.82
CA GLN A 911 39.74 20.82 -67.65
C GLN A 911 40.49 22.00 -68.30
N LEU A 912 41.80 22.14 -68.03
CA LEU A 912 42.64 23.18 -68.62
C LEU A 912 42.79 23.04 -70.14
N LEU A 913 42.75 21.81 -70.69
CA LEU A 913 42.69 21.59 -72.14
C LEU A 913 41.33 21.96 -72.76
N GLY A 914 40.23 21.79 -72.03
CA GLY A 914 38.87 21.96 -72.53
C GLY A 914 38.44 23.42 -72.77
N VAL A 915 39.09 24.39 -72.11
CA VAL A 915 38.73 25.81 -72.27
C VAL A 915 39.32 26.37 -73.56
N GLU A 916 38.46 26.87 -74.46
CA GLU A 916 38.89 27.37 -75.78
C GLU A 916 39.26 28.86 -75.79
N ASN A 917 38.78 29.67 -74.85
CA ASN A 917 38.96 31.12 -74.85
C ASN A 917 39.07 31.70 -73.43
N HIS A 918 40.29 31.86 -72.91
CA HIS A 918 40.53 32.61 -71.67
C HIS A 918 40.50 34.13 -71.92
N LYS A 919 39.65 34.85 -71.20
CA LYS A 919 39.60 36.32 -71.19
C LYS A 919 39.97 36.84 -69.79
N PRO A 920 40.54 38.05 -69.66
CA PRO A 920 40.74 38.67 -68.35
C PRO A 920 39.38 38.94 -67.68
N PRO A 921 39.25 38.78 -66.35
CA PRO A 921 40.31 38.47 -65.39
C PRO A 921 40.69 36.97 -65.35
N PHE A 922 41.99 36.68 -65.41
CA PHE A 922 42.53 35.30 -65.44
C PHE A 922 42.52 34.58 -64.09
N ALA A 923 41.62 34.93 -63.16
CA ALA A 923 41.63 34.38 -61.80
C ALA A 923 41.48 32.85 -61.79
N GLU A 924 40.45 32.32 -62.46
CA GLU A 924 40.19 30.88 -62.57
C GLU A 924 41.34 30.13 -63.26
N LEU A 925 41.92 30.72 -64.30
CA LEU A 925 43.08 30.17 -65.02
C LEU A 925 44.32 30.10 -64.13
N LYS A 926 44.62 31.16 -63.37
CA LYS A 926 45.71 31.17 -62.39
C LYS A 926 45.48 30.12 -61.30
N SER A 927 44.26 30.01 -60.77
CA SER A 927 43.89 28.99 -59.79
C SER A 927 44.03 27.56 -60.33
N GLY A 928 43.66 27.31 -61.59
CA GLY A 928 43.82 26.00 -62.24
C GLY A 928 45.30 25.62 -62.45
N LEU A 929 46.14 26.56 -62.89
CA LEU A 929 47.58 26.36 -63.02
C LEU A 929 48.25 26.09 -61.66
N TRP A 930 47.83 26.82 -60.62
CA TRP A 930 48.26 26.60 -59.24
C TRP A 930 47.89 25.22 -58.71
N LEU A 931 46.65 24.80 -58.94
CA LEU A 931 46.14 23.48 -58.56
C LEU A 931 46.90 22.36 -59.28
N LEU A 932 47.17 22.54 -60.58
CA LEU A 932 48.02 21.62 -61.35
C LEU A 932 49.44 21.57 -60.77
N SER A 933 50.07 22.72 -60.46
CA SER A 933 51.41 22.77 -59.85
C SER A 933 51.48 22.00 -58.53
N SER A 934 50.49 22.19 -57.65
CA SER A 934 50.43 21.47 -56.37
C SER A 934 50.24 19.96 -56.54
N LEU A 935 49.39 19.53 -57.47
CA LEU A 935 49.20 18.11 -57.74
C LEU A 935 50.45 17.47 -58.40
N LEU A 936 51.17 18.20 -59.27
CA LEU A 936 52.44 17.77 -59.84
C LEU A 936 53.52 17.61 -58.76
N GLU A 937 53.59 18.51 -57.77
CA GLU A 937 54.51 18.41 -56.63
C GLU A 937 54.23 17.16 -55.79
N MET A 938 52.96 16.90 -55.46
CA MET A 938 52.52 15.75 -54.67
C MET A 938 52.77 14.40 -55.35
N ALA A 939 52.63 14.33 -56.68
CA ALA A 939 52.72 13.07 -57.41
C ALA A 939 54.15 12.75 -57.92
N GLY A 940 55.00 13.78 -58.03
CA GLY A 940 56.42 13.65 -58.37
C GLY A 940 56.73 13.28 -59.84
N PRO A 941 57.99 13.41 -60.29
CA PRO A 941 58.35 13.38 -61.71
C PRO A 941 58.01 12.09 -62.48
N SER A 942 57.82 10.97 -61.78
CA SER A 942 57.50 9.67 -62.38
C SER A 942 56.03 9.50 -62.78
N SER A 943 55.14 10.40 -62.36
CA SER A 943 53.69 10.33 -62.62
C SER A 943 53.12 11.56 -63.32
N TRP A 944 53.99 12.47 -63.76
CA TRP A 944 53.60 13.67 -64.49
C TRP A 944 52.97 13.33 -65.86
N PRO A 945 51.86 13.99 -66.25
CA PRO A 945 51.28 13.85 -67.59
C PRO A 945 52.17 14.51 -68.65
N ASP A 946 51.93 14.21 -69.94
CA ASP A 946 52.59 14.89 -71.05
C ASP A 946 52.25 16.39 -71.04
N ALA A 947 53.26 17.26 -71.02
CA ALA A 947 53.08 18.71 -71.07
C ALA A 947 52.65 19.21 -72.47
N THR A 948 52.98 18.48 -73.54
CA THR A 948 52.90 18.95 -74.94
C THR A 948 51.52 19.51 -75.34
N PRO A 949 50.38 18.84 -75.05
CA PRO A 949 49.05 19.36 -75.39
C PRO A 949 48.68 20.65 -74.63
N LEU A 950 49.16 20.79 -73.38
CA LEU A 950 48.89 21.95 -72.54
C LEU A 950 49.74 23.16 -72.98
N LEU A 951 51.00 22.92 -73.35
CA LEU A 951 51.94 23.94 -73.81
C LEU A 951 51.49 24.63 -75.11
N GLN A 952 50.75 23.92 -75.98
CA GLN A 952 50.19 24.46 -77.22
C GLN A 952 48.95 25.36 -77.02
N LYS A 953 48.31 25.31 -75.84
CA LYS A 953 47.09 26.10 -75.55
C LYS A 953 47.45 27.50 -75.04
N PRO A 954 46.62 28.52 -75.31
CA PRO A 954 46.82 29.88 -74.80
C PRO A 954 46.42 29.99 -73.32
N ILE A 955 47.22 29.41 -72.44
CA ILE A 955 46.94 29.26 -70.99
C ILE A 955 47.89 30.04 -70.08
N PHE A 956 49.02 30.54 -70.56
CA PHE A 956 49.97 31.26 -69.71
C PHE A 956 49.65 32.76 -69.70
N PRO A 957 49.21 33.35 -68.57
CA PRO A 957 48.88 34.78 -68.52
C PRO A 957 50.19 35.59 -68.59
N VAL A 958 50.35 36.38 -69.64
CA VAL A 958 51.54 37.20 -69.91
C VAL A 958 51.14 38.67 -70.04
N ARG A 959 51.81 39.51 -69.25
CA ARG A 959 51.75 40.97 -69.31
C ARG A 959 52.66 41.46 -70.44
N ARG A 960 52.10 42.25 -71.33
CA ARG A 960 52.80 42.89 -72.45
C ARG A 960 53.41 44.25 -72.02
N PRO A 961 54.37 44.79 -72.80
CA PRO A 961 54.93 46.13 -72.59
C PRO A 961 53.89 47.26 -72.59
N ASP A 962 52.74 47.08 -73.25
CA ASP A 962 51.61 48.01 -73.28
C ASP A 962 50.77 48.01 -71.98
N GLY A 963 51.11 47.14 -71.01
CA GLY A 963 50.40 46.97 -69.75
C GLY A 963 49.22 45.99 -69.79
N GLY A 964 48.83 45.50 -70.96
CA GLY A 964 47.76 44.51 -71.12
C GLY A 964 48.22 43.08 -70.79
N THR A 965 47.38 42.33 -70.05
CA THR A 965 47.60 40.89 -69.83
C THR A 965 46.79 40.07 -70.83
N VAL A 966 47.41 39.06 -71.43
CA VAL A 966 46.79 38.11 -72.37
C VAL A 966 47.26 36.69 -72.06
N ALA A 967 46.43 35.66 -72.26
CA ALA A 967 46.87 34.28 -72.16
C ALA A 967 47.53 33.82 -73.48
N VAL A 968 48.70 33.18 -73.41
CA VAL A 968 49.52 32.77 -74.56
C VAL A 968 50.00 31.32 -74.44
N SER A 969 50.41 30.72 -75.55
CA SER A 969 51.05 29.40 -75.58
C SER A 969 52.52 29.48 -75.19
N ALA A 970 53.13 28.32 -74.93
CA ALA A 970 54.56 28.20 -74.67
C ALA A 970 55.44 28.72 -75.83
N ASP A 971 54.93 28.71 -77.06
CA ASP A 971 55.66 29.20 -78.25
C ASP A 971 55.94 30.71 -78.20
N THR A 972 55.18 31.46 -77.41
CA THR A 972 55.43 32.89 -77.20
C THR A 972 56.65 33.06 -76.31
N ASP A 973 57.61 33.88 -76.75
CA ASP A 973 58.77 34.25 -75.93
C ASP A 973 58.35 35.23 -74.83
N PHE A 974 58.47 34.80 -73.57
CA PHE A 974 58.14 35.57 -72.37
C PHE A 974 59.13 35.22 -71.24
N ALA A 975 59.41 36.18 -70.36
CA ALA A 975 60.30 35.99 -69.22
C ALA A 975 59.52 35.80 -67.90
N ILE A 976 60.09 35.05 -66.95
CA ILE A 976 59.51 34.77 -65.64
C ILE A 976 60.24 35.60 -64.57
N VAL A 977 59.49 36.31 -63.73
CA VAL A 977 60.03 37.26 -62.76
C VAL A 977 60.46 36.54 -61.47
N ASP A 978 61.71 36.06 -61.45
CA ASP A 978 62.35 35.46 -60.26
C ASP A 978 63.12 36.47 -59.40
N ARG A 979 63.34 37.69 -59.90
CA ARG A 979 64.01 38.78 -59.16
C ARG A 979 63.24 40.09 -59.29
N LYS A 980 62.77 40.62 -58.16
CA LYS A 980 62.03 41.89 -58.07
C LYS A 980 62.70 43.05 -58.81
N PHE A 981 64.02 43.22 -58.65
CA PHE A 981 64.79 44.27 -59.31
C PHE A 981 64.76 44.16 -60.84
N LEU A 982 65.04 42.97 -61.40
CA LEU A 982 65.01 42.75 -62.84
C LEU A 982 63.59 42.89 -63.40
N GLY A 983 62.60 42.36 -62.69
CA GLY A 983 61.18 42.51 -63.04
C GLY A 983 60.75 43.96 -63.13
N GLN A 984 61.14 44.81 -62.17
CA GLN A 984 60.84 46.24 -62.19
C GLN A 984 61.50 46.97 -63.37
N HIS A 985 62.76 46.66 -63.69
CA HIS A 985 63.46 47.30 -64.81
C HIS A 985 62.88 46.93 -66.18
N PHE A 986 62.46 45.69 -66.40
CA PHE A 986 61.96 45.22 -67.69
C PHE A 986 60.41 45.22 -67.83
N ALA A 987 59.68 45.61 -66.77
CA ALA A 987 58.20 45.55 -66.70
C ALA A 987 57.44 46.21 -67.88
N SER A 988 57.97 47.30 -68.43
CA SER A 988 57.39 48.05 -69.54
C SER A 988 58.13 47.87 -70.87
N GLN A 989 59.05 46.90 -70.94
CA GLN A 989 59.96 46.73 -72.07
C GLN A 989 59.87 45.35 -72.73
N VAL A 990 59.55 44.30 -71.96
CA VAL A 990 59.47 42.91 -72.44
C VAL A 990 58.16 42.24 -72.00
N LYS A 991 57.84 41.10 -72.62
CA LYS A 991 56.74 40.23 -72.20
C LYS A 991 57.12 39.47 -70.93
N LEU A 992 56.33 39.63 -69.87
CA LEU A 992 56.54 39.00 -68.56
C LEU A 992 55.36 38.13 -68.16
N LEU A 993 55.61 36.96 -67.57
CA LEU A 993 54.55 36.13 -66.99
C LEU A 993 53.88 36.87 -65.82
N ASP A 994 52.55 36.93 -65.82
CA ASP A 994 51.72 37.73 -64.91
C ASP A 994 51.46 37.00 -63.58
N PHE A 995 52.52 36.71 -62.83
CA PHE A 995 52.44 36.19 -61.45
C PHE A 995 53.32 37.05 -60.52
N SER A 996 52.98 37.08 -59.23
CA SER A 996 53.82 37.69 -58.20
C SER A 996 55.11 36.88 -57.99
N LEU A 997 56.09 37.46 -57.29
CA LEU A 997 57.33 36.75 -56.97
C LEU A 997 57.06 35.50 -56.10
N GLU A 998 56.13 35.63 -55.17
CA GLU A 998 55.66 34.58 -54.28
C GLU A 998 54.94 33.48 -55.06
N GLU A 999 54.01 33.85 -55.96
CA GLU A 999 53.33 32.90 -56.85
C GLU A 999 54.33 32.15 -57.76
N VAL A 1000 55.32 32.85 -58.33
CA VAL A 1000 56.39 32.24 -59.13
C VAL A 1000 57.19 31.21 -58.33
N THR A 1001 57.39 31.41 -57.02
CA THR A 1001 58.10 30.40 -56.20
C THR A 1001 57.31 29.12 -55.97
N LEU A 1002 55.97 29.19 -56.02
CA LEU A 1002 55.05 28.08 -55.75
C LEU A 1002 54.60 27.36 -57.05
N LEU A 1003 54.77 28.04 -58.20
CA LEU A 1003 54.62 27.46 -59.54
C LEU A 1003 55.88 26.76 -60.08
N LYS A 1004 56.96 26.65 -59.28
CA LYS A 1004 58.20 25.95 -59.69
C LYS A 1004 57.97 24.52 -60.19
N PRO A 1005 57.17 23.64 -59.52
CA PRO A 1005 56.89 22.29 -60.03
C PRO A 1005 56.32 22.32 -61.45
N LEU A 1006 55.36 23.22 -61.71
CA LEU A 1006 54.78 23.43 -63.02
C LEU A 1006 55.79 24.00 -64.04
N PHE A 1007 56.67 24.92 -63.65
CA PHE A 1007 57.68 25.47 -64.56
C PHE A 1007 58.75 24.46 -64.96
N THR A 1008 59.19 23.60 -64.04
CA THR A 1008 60.12 22.50 -64.34
C THR A 1008 59.44 21.42 -65.18
N TRP A 1009 58.18 21.09 -64.90
CA TRP A 1009 57.36 20.20 -65.76
C TRP A 1009 57.14 20.76 -67.18
N ALA A 1010 56.98 22.07 -67.30
CA ALA A 1010 56.82 22.79 -68.57
C ALA A 1010 58.15 23.09 -69.31
N GLY A 1011 59.31 22.83 -68.69
CA GLY A 1011 60.64 23.13 -69.26
C GLY A 1011 60.97 24.63 -69.36
N PHE A 1012 60.40 25.47 -68.48
CA PHE A 1012 60.56 26.93 -68.52
C PHE A 1012 61.76 27.47 -67.73
N ASP A 1013 62.65 26.63 -67.20
CA ASP A 1013 63.77 27.05 -66.35
C ASP A 1013 64.74 28.06 -67.02
N GLN A 1014 64.82 28.07 -68.35
CA GLN A 1014 65.65 29.03 -69.10
C GLN A 1014 65.00 30.42 -69.24
N ARG A 1015 63.72 30.58 -68.87
CA ARG A 1015 62.93 31.82 -69.03
C ARG A 1015 63.00 32.75 -67.81
N TYR A 1016 63.64 32.34 -66.71
CA TYR A 1016 63.81 33.21 -65.54
C TYR A 1016 64.67 34.44 -65.87
N LEU A 1017 64.26 35.63 -65.41
CA LEU A 1017 65.00 36.88 -65.65
C LEU A 1017 66.46 36.82 -65.17
N SER A 1018 66.76 36.08 -64.10
CA SER A 1018 68.15 35.87 -63.65
C SER A 1018 69.04 35.07 -64.60
N VAL A 1019 68.44 34.37 -65.58
CA VAL A 1019 69.14 33.61 -66.64
C VAL A 1019 69.12 34.41 -67.95
N CYS A 1020 67.98 35.01 -68.32
CA CYS A 1020 67.83 35.74 -69.58
C CYS A 1020 68.57 37.09 -69.63
N VAL A 1021 68.85 37.73 -68.49
CA VAL A 1021 69.47 39.06 -68.44
C VAL A 1021 71.00 38.96 -68.37
N SER A 1022 71.69 39.51 -69.38
CA SER A 1022 73.14 39.69 -69.38
C SER A 1022 73.54 41.05 -68.78
N SER A 1023 74.73 41.13 -68.18
CA SER A 1023 75.21 42.35 -67.49
C SER A 1023 76.70 42.60 -67.75
N MET A 1024 77.00 43.75 -68.35
CA MET A 1024 78.35 44.26 -68.58
C MET A 1024 78.63 45.44 -67.64
N SER A 1025 79.66 45.33 -66.79
CA SER A 1025 80.05 46.42 -65.87
C SER A 1025 81.25 47.22 -66.37
N PHE A 1026 81.25 48.53 -66.11
CA PHE A 1026 82.28 49.49 -66.49
C PHE A 1026 82.38 50.63 -65.47
N LEU A 1027 83.44 51.43 -65.54
CA LEU A 1027 83.60 52.62 -64.71
C LEU A 1027 82.90 53.83 -65.33
N GLY A 1028 82.17 54.60 -64.53
CA GLY A 1028 81.61 55.88 -64.96
C GLY A 1028 82.72 56.90 -65.28
N SER A 1029 82.44 57.87 -66.14
CA SER A 1029 83.37 58.95 -66.50
C SER A 1029 83.93 59.72 -65.29
N ASP A 1030 83.12 59.80 -64.24
CA ASP A 1030 83.35 60.64 -63.06
C ASP A 1030 83.93 59.82 -61.88
N ALA A 1031 84.45 58.62 -62.16
CA ALA A 1031 84.94 57.67 -61.16
C ALA A 1031 86.21 58.14 -60.45
N THR A 1032 86.09 58.53 -59.18
CA THR A 1032 87.23 58.71 -58.28
C THR A 1032 87.80 57.35 -57.87
N GLN A 1033 89.13 57.25 -57.74
CA GLN A 1033 89.84 56.01 -57.44
C GLN A 1033 90.73 56.19 -56.21
N TYR A 1034 90.55 55.34 -55.20
CA TYR A 1034 91.35 55.32 -53.98
C TYR A 1034 91.94 53.92 -53.77
N PRO A 1035 93.14 53.77 -53.19
CA PRO A 1035 93.63 52.45 -52.77
C PRO A 1035 92.71 51.85 -51.70
N ILE A 1036 92.59 50.52 -51.66
CA ILE A 1036 91.77 49.81 -50.68
C ILE A 1036 92.16 50.17 -49.23
N SER A 1037 91.18 50.55 -48.40
CA SER A 1037 91.41 51.02 -47.03
C SER A 1037 91.74 49.90 -46.03
N SER A 1038 91.66 48.63 -46.45
CA SER A 1038 91.78 47.45 -45.60
C SER A 1038 92.82 46.49 -46.19
N LEU A 1039 93.87 46.21 -45.42
CA LEU A 1039 95.00 45.39 -45.84
C LEU A 1039 94.60 43.95 -46.19
N SER A 1040 93.59 43.40 -45.53
CA SER A 1040 93.07 42.03 -45.76
C SER A 1040 92.12 41.90 -46.94
N ARG A 1041 91.62 43.04 -47.44
CA ARG A 1041 90.91 43.15 -48.72
C ARG A 1041 91.85 43.43 -49.88
N ASP A 1042 93.13 43.70 -49.63
CA ASP A 1042 94.15 43.77 -50.66
C ASP A 1042 94.61 42.35 -51.07
N LEU A 1043 94.28 41.99 -52.31
CA LEU A 1043 94.44 40.64 -52.83
C LEU A 1043 95.89 40.30 -53.17
N CYS A 1044 96.80 41.27 -53.24
CA CYS A 1044 98.22 40.98 -53.44
C CYS A 1044 98.78 40.10 -52.31
N HIS A 1045 98.33 40.27 -51.07
CA HIS A 1045 98.70 39.44 -49.92
C HIS A 1045 98.13 38.01 -50.00
N LYS A 1046 97.00 37.83 -50.71
CA LYS A 1046 96.34 36.54 -50.95
C LYS A 1046 96.79 35.87 -52.26
N ALA A 1047 97.71 36.46 -53.03
CA ALA A 1047 98.12 35.96 -54.35
C ALA A 1047 98.60 34.50 -54.34
N HIS A 1048 99.39 34.08 -53.34
CA HIS A 1048 99.86 32.69 -53.21
C HIS A 1048 98.69 31.71 -53.04
N VAL A 1049 97.67 32.11 -52.28
CA VAL A 1049 96.47 31.32 -52.02
C VAL A 1049 95.58 31.25 -53.26
N LEU A 1050 95.38 32.37 -53.95
CA LEU A 1050 94.60 32.42 -55.19
C LEU A 1050 95.21 31.53 -56.29
N VAL A 1051 96.55 31.43 -56.36
CA VAL A 1051 97.24 30.48 -57.24
C VAL A 1051 97.02 29.02 -56.81
N ARG A 1052 97.04 28.71 -55.50
CA ARG A 1052 96.73 27.36 -55.00
C ARG A 1052 95.31 26.90 -55.38
N ILE A 1053 94.33 27.79 -55.20
CA ILE A 1053 92.94 27.53 -55.61
C ILE A 1053 92.84 27.36 -57.12
N ALA A 1054 93.46 28.25 -57.91
CA ALA A 1054 93.46 28.16 -59.37
C ALA A 1054 94.07 26.84 -59.88
N ALA A 1055 95.14 26.37 -59.24
CA ALA A 1055 95.78 25.09 -59.58
C ALA A 1055 94.90 23.89 -59.21
N ALA A 1056 94.33 23.86 -58.01
CA ALA A 1056 93.47 22.77 -57.54
C ALA A 1056 92.23 22.56 -58.41
N PHE A 1057 91.60 23.65 -58.85
CA PHE A 1057 90.44 23.62 -59.77
C PHE A 1057 90.84 23.58 -61.26
N GLY A 1058 92.12 23.38 -61.58
CA GLY A 1058 92.60 23.15 -62.94
C GLY A 1058 92.40 24.34 -63.89
N SER A 1059 92.44 25.58 -63.38
CA SER A 1059 92.26 26.84 -64.12
C SER A 1059 93.04 26.88 -65.45
N PRO A 1060 92.41 27.28 -66.57
CA PRO A 1060 93.11 27.51 -67.84
C PRO A 1060 94.21 28.57 -67.71
N LYS A 1061 93.97 29.64 -66.93
CA LYS A 1061 94.97 30.69 -66.66
C LYS A 1061 96.18 30.15 -65.91
N TYR A 1062 95.98 29.27 -64.91
CA TYR A 1062 97.09 28.60 -64.23
C TYR A 1062 97.84 27.62 -65.15
N LYS A 1063 97.13 26.80 -65.93
CA LYS A 1063 97.74 25.87 -66.90
C LYS A 1063 98.61 26.58 -67.94
N ARG A 1064 98.26 27.80 -68.34
CA ARG A 1064 99.00 28.60 -69.33
C ARG A 1064 100.19 29.35 -68.74
N ALA A 1065 100.03 30.04 -67.60
CA ALA A 1065 101.07 30.88 -67.01
C ALA A 1065 101.94 30.18 -65.95
N GLY A 1066 101.48 29.02 -65.44
CA GLY A 1066 102.17 28.27 -64.39
C GLY A 1066 102.49 29.14 -63.16
N PRO A 1067 103.70 29.03 -62.59
CA PRO A 1067 104.13 29.88 -61.47
C PRO A 1067 104.10 31.40 -61.77
N GLN A 1068 104.13 31.84 -63.04
CA GLN A 1068 104.10 33.27 -63.38
C GLN A 1068 102.74 33.91 -63.05
N LEU A 1069 101.66 33.12 -62.92
CA LEU A 1069 100.37 33.62 -62.44
C LEU A 1069 100.47 34.19 -61.01
N TYR A 1070 101.43 33.72 -60.20
CA TYR A 1070 101.68 34.27 -58.87
C TYR A 1070 102.17 35.71 -58.92
N GLU A 1071 103.17 36.03 -59.75
CA GLU A 1071 103.65 37.41 -59.87
C GLU A 1071 102.60 38.32 -60.51
N PHE A 1072 101.80 37.81 -61.46
CA PHE A 1072 100.64 38.54 -61.99
C PHE A 1072 99.57 38.84 -60.92
N LEU A 1073 99.21 37.84 -60.11
CA LEU A 1073 98.24 38.02 -59.02
C LEU A 1073 98.80 38.84 -57.86
N ARG A 1074 100.11 38.82 -57.63
CA ARG A 1074 100.80 39.70 -56.68
C ARG A 1074 100.81 41.16 -57.13
N GLY A 1075 100.76 41.40 -58.44
CA GLY A 1075 100.50 42.70 -59.04
C GLY A 1075 99.04 43.18 -58.98
N THR A 1076 98.11 42.36 -58.48
CA THR A 1076 96.68 42.73 -58.34
C THR A 1076 96.52 43.95 -57.44
N LYS A 1077 95.71 44.92 -57.87
CA LYS A 1077 95.35 46.10 -57.08
C LYS A 1077 93.85 46.19 -56.87
N VAL A 1078 93.44 46.28 -55.61
CA VAL A 1078 92.05 46.56 -55.24
C VAL A 1078 91.88 48.06 -55.05
N VAL A 1079 90.88 48.63 -55.72
CA VAL A 1079 90.63 50.07 -55.82
C VAL A 1079 89.21 50.37 -55.39
N GLU A 1080 89.06 51.25 -54.40
CA GLU A 1080 87.76 51.79 -53.99
C GLU A 1080 87.33 52.88 -54.98
N THR A 1081 86.08 52.81 -55.44
CA THR A 1081 85.48 53.83 -56.32
C THR A 1081 84.01 54.09 -55.99
N ASN A 1082 83.54 55.27 -56.41
CA ASN A 1082 82.16 55.74 -56.22
C ASN A 1082 81.24 55.53 -57.44
N ALA A 1083 81.77 55.13 -58.61
CA ALA A 1083 80.99 55.07 -59.85
C ALA A 1083 81.25 53.80 -60.68
N ILE A 1084 80.80 52.63 -60.17
CA ILE A 1084 80.69 51.40 -60.96
C ILE A 1084 79.29 51.34 -61.58
N CYS A 1085 79.24 51.17 -62.90
CA CYS A 1085 78.02 51.18 -63.70
C CYS A 1085 77.84 49.85 -64.44
N SER A 1086 76.63 49.52 -64.87
CA SER A 1086 76.40 48.45 -65.86
C SER A 1086 75.28 48.74 -66.84
N ALA A 1087 75.44 48.27 -68.07
CA ALA A 1087 74.33 48.00 -68.96
C ALA A 1087 73.78 46.60 -68.66
N LEU A 1088 72.46 46.48 -68.48
CA LEU A 1088 71.76 45.19 -68.50
C LEU A 1088 71.07 45.06 -69.85
N SER A 1089 71.15 43.88 -70.46
CA SER A 1089 70.44 43.59 -71.70
C SER A 1089 69.73 42.25 -71.62
N ILE A 1090 68.55 42.17 -72.23
CA ILE A 1090 67.78 40.95 -72.39
C ILE A 1090 67.47 40.77 -73.87
N THR A 1091 67.60 39.56 -74.40
CA THR A 1091 67.21 39.27 -75.78
C THR A 1091 65.88 38.54 -75.77
N GLN A 1092 64.86 39.12 -76.39
CA GLN A 1092 63.52 38.54 -76.52
C GLN A 1092 63.05 38.73 -77.98
N GLU A 1093 62.47 37.69 -78.58
CA GLU A 1093 62.05 37.68 -80.00
C GLU A 1093 63.17 38.09 -80.97
N GLY A 1094 64.42 37.73 -80.66
CA GLY A 1094 65.61 38.10 -81.43
C GLY A 1094 66.01 39.58 -81.34
N ARG A 1095 65.33 40.37 -80.50
CA ARG A 1095 65.67 41.78 -80.23
C ARG A 1095 66.37 41.89 -78.89
N THR A 1096 67.60 42.40 -78.89
CA THR A 1096 68.28 42.78 -77.66
C THR A 1096 67.73 44.13 -77.18
N VAL A 1097 67.15 44.14 -75.99
CA VAL A 1097 66.62 45.30 -75.29
C VAL A 1097 67.65 45.70 -74.23
N ASP A 1098 68.40 46.75 -74.52
CA ASP A 1098 69.35 47.35 -73.59
C ASP A 1098 68.61 48.30 -72.63
N SER A 1099 68.77 48.06 -71.32
CA SER A 1099 68.26 48.96 -70.29
C SER A 1099 69.21 50.13 -70.02
N GLN A 1100 68.70 51.17 -69.38
CA GLN A 1100 69.47 52.32 -68.93
C GLN A 1100 70.67 51.91 -68.05
N ILE A 1101 71.74 52.70 -68.09
CA ILE A 1101 72.95 52.49 -67.29
C ILE A 1101 72.58 52.48 -65.80
N VAL A 1102 72.74 51.32 -65.16
CA VAL A 1102 72.53 51.14 -63.73
C VAL A 1102 73.79 51.57 -62.99
N HIS A 1103 73.72 52.70 -62.29
CA HIS A 1103 74.71 53.07 -61.28
C HIS A 1103 74.61 52.13 -60.06
N SER A 1104 75.72 51.93 -59.34
CA SER A 1104 75.85 51.08 -58.14
C SER A 1104 75.86 49.56 -58.37
N GLN A 1105 76.60 49.08 -59.38
CA GLN A 1105 77.03 47.67 -59.35
C GLN A 1105 78.14 47.45 -58.31
N PRO A 1106 78.26 46.24 -57.73
CA PRO A 1106 79.22 45.97 -56.67
C PRO A 1106 80.64 45.67 -57.19
N LEU A 1107 80.88 45.50 -58.50
CA LEU A 1107 82.20 45.10 -58.98
C LEU A 1107 82.48 45.43 -60.46
N HIS A 1108 83.72 45.84 -60.75
CA HIS A 1108 84.31 45.79 -62.10
C HIS A 1108 85.75 45.21 -62.04
N LEU A 1109 86.11 44.41 -63.05
CA LEU A 1109 87.42 43.76 -63.18
C LEU A 1109 88.08 44.21 -64.49
N ALA A 1110 89.33 44.65 -64.43
CA ALA A 1110 90.11 45.05 -65.59
C ALA A 1110 91.51 44.39 -65.57
N GLU A 1111 91.86 43.66 -66.63
CA GLU A 1111 93.19 43.08 -66.79
C GLU A 1111 94.17 44.14 -67.31
N GLU A 1112 95.28 44.37 -66.59
CA GLU A 1112 96.37 45.25 -67.03
C GLU A 1112 97.69 44.46 -67.18
N PRO A 1113 98.66 44.95 -67.96
CA PRO A 1113 99.93 44.25 -68.17
C PRO A 1113 100.74 43.96 -66.87
N GLY A 1114 100.46 44.70 -65.79
CA GLY A 1114 101.12 44.55 -64.49
C GLY A 1114 100.32 43.78 -63.43
N GLY A 1115 99.12 43.27 -63.76
CA GLY A 1115 98.24 42.58 -62.81
C GLY A 1115 96.75 42.91 -63.00
N LEU A 1116 95.89 42.28 -62.21
CA LEU A 1116 94.44 42.49 -62.25
C LEU A 1116 94.05 43.75 -61.43
N ARG A 1117 93.32 44.70 -62.00
CA ARG A 1117 92.64 45.74 -61.22
C ARG A 1117 91.24 45.31 -60.85
N ILE A 1118 90.91 45.42 -59.57
CA ILE A 1118 89.60 45.07 -59.03
C ILE A 1118 88.99 46.33 -58.43
N TYR A 1119 87.93 46.81 -59.06
CA TYR A 1119 87.20 48.01 -58.64
C TYR A 1119 86.01 47.61 -57.77
N VAL A 1120 86.00 48.11 -56.53
CA VAL A 1120 84.97 47.83 -55.51
C VAL A 1120 84.32 49.13 -55.02
N PRO A 1121 83.08 49.09 -54.51
CA PRO A 1121 82.44 50.23 -53.88
C PRO A 1121 83.27 50.81 -52.75
N ARG A 1122 83.26 52.14 -52.65
CA ARG A 1122 83.76 52.88 -51.49
C ARG A 1122 82.85 52.78 -50.26
N ASP A 1123 81.54 52.54 -50.47
CA ASP A 1123 80.62 52.28 -49.38
C ASP A 1123 80.97 50.96 -48.68
N LYS A 1124 81.11 50.99 -47.35
CA LYS A 1124 81.56 49.85 -46.55
C LYS A 1124 80.60 48.66 -46.65
N THR A 1125 79.29 48.91 -46.57
CA THR A 1125 78.28 47.85 -46.60
C THR A 1125 78.15 47.21 -47.98
N ALA A 1126 78.14 48.02 -49.06
CA ALA A 1126 78.18 47.52 -50.43
C ALA A 1126 79.50 46.78 -50.74
N GLN A 1127 80.61 47.18 -50.14
CA GLN A 1127 81.89 46.48 -50.21
C GLN A 1127 81.83 45.12 -49.49
N ASP A 1128 81.26 45.05 -48.28
CA ASP A 1128 81.07 43.80 -47.55
C ASP A 1128 80.21 42.80 -48.35
N VAL A 1129 79.07 43.27 -48.89
CA VAL A 1129 78.20 42.48 -49.77
C VAL A 1129 78.93 42.05 -51.04
N CYS A 1130 79.76 42.92 -51.63
CA CYS A 1130 80.57 42.58 -52.81
C CYS A 1130 81.53 41.41 -52.53
N PHE A 1131 82.34 41.53 -51.47
CA PHE A 1131 83.33 40.51 -51.09
C PHE A 1131 82.67 39.17 -50.70
N ALA A 1132 81.50 39.22 -50.07
CA ALA A 1132 80.75 38.02 -49.68
C ALA A 1132 80.00 37.32 -50.84
N THR A 1133 79.59 38.06 -51.89
CA THR A 1133 78.61 37.52 -52.88
C THR A 1133 79.02 37.62 -54.36
N VAL A 1134 79.58 38.74 -54.82
CA VAL A 1134 79.81 38.99 -56.26
C VAL A 1134 81.27 38.82 -56.66
N LEU A 1135 82.20 39.31 -55.84
CA LEU A 1135 83.64 39.14 -56.08
C LEU A 1135 84.06 37.66 -56.17
N PRO A 1136 83.63 36.74 -55.28
CA PRO A 1136 84.03 35.33 -55.38
C PRO A 1136 83.58 34.71 -56.71
N ARG A 1137 82.33 34.98 -57.13
CA ARG A 1137 81.76 34.50 -58.39
C ARG A 1137 82.47 35.04 -59.62
N ARG A 1138 82.70 36.35 -59.67
CA ARG A 1138 83.37 37.00 -60.82
C ARG A 1138 84.86 36.65 -60.88
N LEU A 1139 85.54 36.52 -59.75
CA LEU A 1139 86.94 36.07 -59.69
C LEU A 1139 87.08 34.60 -60.11
N ALA A 1140 86.13 33.74 -59.72
CA ALA A 1140 86.07 32.35 -60.17
C ALA A 1140 85.83 32.24 -61.68
N GLN A 1141 84.86 33.00 -62.23
CA GLN A 1141 84.64 33.11 -63.68
C GLN A 1141 85.92 33.56 -64.41
N TRP A 1142 86.60 34.59 -63.88
CA TRP A 1142 87.83 35.12 -64.44
C TRP A 1142 89.00 34.11 -64.42
N LEU A 1143 89.16 33.35 -63.32
CA LEU A 1143 90.16 32.28 -63.22
C LEU A 1143 89.88 31.13 -64.20
N MET A 1144 88.61 30.83 -64.47
CA MET A 1144 88.19 29.75 -65.37
C MET A 1144 88.04 30.18 -66.84
N GLN A 1145 88.22 31.46 -67.15
CA GLN A 1145 88.09 31.99 -68.51
C GLN A 1145 89.25 31.56 -69.41
N ASP A 1146 88.95 30.88 -70.52
CA ASP A 1146 89.93 30.59 -71.57
C ASP A 1146 89.82 31.58 -72.74
N LEU A 1147 90.87 32.37 -72.94
CA LEU A 1147 91.00 33.37 -74.02
C LEU A 1147 91.18 32.76 -75.43
N LEU A 1148 91.33 31.44 -75.57
CA LEU A 1148 91.44 30.76 -76.88
C LEU A 1148 90.14 30.06 -77.33
N ALA A 1149 89.10 30.06 -76.50
CA ALA A 1149 87.79 29.54 -76.90
C ALA A 1149 86.99 30.63 -77.64
N GLU A 1150 86.78 30.47 -78.95
CA GLU A 1150 85.87 31.32 -79.71
C GLU A 1150 84.43 31.18 -79.18
N ALA A 1151 83.94 32.23 -78.50
CA ALA A 1151 82.53 32.53 -78.23
C ALA A 1151 81.62 31.37 -77.75
N ALA A 1152 82.17 30.34 -77.11
CA ALA A 1152 81.38 29.32 -76.43
C ALA A 1152 80.70 29.91 -75.18
N ALA A 1153 79.46 29.47 -74.90
CA ALA A 1153 78.70 29.94 -73.74
C ALA A 1153 79.51 29.79 -72.43
N PRO A 1154 79.40 30.75 -71.48
CA PRO A 1154 80.20 30.72 -70.26
C PRO A 1154 79.93 29.43 -69.49
N THR A 1155 80.97 28.60 -69.36
CA THR A 1155 80.88 27.34 -68.62
C THR A 1155 80.41 27.61 -67.18
N PRO A 1156 79.44 26.84 -66.66
CA PRO A 1156 78.98 27.01 -65.28
C PRO A 1156 80.16 26.79 -64.34
N VAL A 1157 80.49 27.82 -63.58
CA VAL A 1157 81.60 27.77 -62.62
C VAL A 1157 81.19 26.88 -61.46
N ASP A 1158 82.10 25.98 -61.06
CA ASP A 1158 81.94 25.09 -59.92
C ASP A 1158 81.49 25.89 -58.67
N ALA A 1159 80.36 25.50 -58.09
CA ALA A 1159 79.81 26.16 -56.91
C ALA A 1159 80.75 26.06 -55.70
N ASN A 1160 81.56 24.99 -55.62
CA ASN A 1160 82.54 24.79 -54.57
C ASN A 1160 83.73 25.75 -54.73
N LEU A 1161 84.23 25.96 -55.97
CA LEU A 1161 85.24 26.98 -56.25
C LEU A 1161 84.78 28.38 -55.80
N VAL A 1162 83.51 28.72 -56.07
CA VAL A 1162 82.90 29.98 -55.63
C VAL A 1162 82.82 30.07 -54.11
N ALA A 1163 82.41 28.99 -53.42
CA ALA A 1163 82.29 28.94 -51.97
C ALA A 1163 83.65 29.12 -51.28
N ILE A 1164 84.67 28.37 -51.72
CA ILE A 1164 86.04 28.42 -51.18
C ILE A 1164 86.65 29.81 -51.39
N LEU A 1165 86.49 30.39 -52.58
CA LEU A 1165 86.90 31.78 -52.82
C LEU A 1165 86.14 32.74 -51.90
N GLY A 1166 84.84 32.55 -51.66
CA GLY A 1166 84.06 33.36 -50.72
C GLY A 1166 84.63 33.34 -49.30
N SER A 1167 84.90 32.14 -48.78
CA SER A 1167 85.51 31.93 -47.45
C SER A 1167 86.89 32.60 -47.36
N VAL A 1168 87.78 32.34 -48.32
CA VAL A 1168 89.15 32.88 -48.33
C VAL A 1168 89.18 34.40 -48.51
N LEU A 1169 88.29 34.97 -49.34
CA LEU A 1169 88.22 36.41 -49.56
C LEU A 1169 87.71 37.16 -48.32
N SER A 1170 86.84 36.54 -47.51
CA SER A 1170 86.17 37.17 -46.37
C SER A 1170 86.96 37.20 -45.07
N VAL A 1171 88.07 36.44 -44.94
CA VAL A 1171 88.85 36.32 -43.69
C VAL A 1171 90.21 37.03 -43.71
N GLU A 1172 90.77 37.24 -42.52
CA GLU A 1172 92.15 37.70 -42.30
C GLU A 1172 93.19 36.61 -42.63
N MET A 1173 94.40 37.02 -43.07
CA MET A 1173 95.47 36.11 -43.51
C MET A 1173 95.79 34.93 -42.57
N PRO A 1174 95.83 35.07 -41.23
CA PRO A 1174 96.15 33.96 -40.32
C PRO A 1174 95.16 32.79 -40.36
N VAL A 1175 93.93 33.01 -40.83
CA VAL A 1175 92.87 31.98 -40.88
C VAL A 1175 92.87 31.25 -42.23
N VAL A 1176 93.46 31.84 -43.27
CA VAL A 1176 93.35 31.36 -44.65
C VAL A 1176 93.95 29.95 -44.83
N GLU A 1177 95.09 29.65 -44.19
CA GLU A 1177 95.74 28.34 -44.36
C GLU A 1177 94.86 27.19 -43.81
N ALA A 1178 94.23 27.39 -42.65
CA ALA A 1178 93.33 26.41 -42.05
C ALA A 1178 92.07 26.15 -42.91
N ILE A 1179 91.58 27.17 -43.63
CA ILE A 1179 90.50 26.99 -44.61
C ILE A 1179 90.98 26.17 -45.79
N LEU A 1180 92.18 26.42 -46.33
CA LEU A 1180 92.71 25.62 -47.44
C LEU A 1180 92.94 24.16 -47.06
N GLU A 1181 93.39 23.89 -45.83
CA GLU A 1181 93.51 22.52 -45.30
C GLU A 1181 92.15 21.83 -45.18
N HIS A 1182 91.13 22.51 -44.63
CA HIS A 1182 89.77 21.99 -44.52
C HIS A 1182 89.15 21.65 -45.90
N GLU A 1183 89.38 22.52 -46.88
CA GLU A 1183 88.87 22.37 -48.26
C GLU A 1183 89.78 21.49 -49.16
N GLY A 1184 90.79 20.83 -48.58
CA GLY A 1184 91.66 19.86 -49.28
C GLY A 1184 92.67 20.45 -50.28
N ILE A 1185 92.96 21.76 -50.20
CA ILE A 1185 93.83 22.47 -51.14
C ILE A 1185 95.29 22.45 -50.67
N GLY A 1186 96.07 21.52 -51.23
CA GLY A 1186 97.48 21.32 -50.91
C GLY A 1186 98.41 22.52 -51.18
N GLN A 1187 99.62 22.44 -50.64
CA GLN A 1187 100.67 23.45 -50.84
C GLN A 1187 101.28 23.37 -52.25
N LEU A 1188 101.67 24.53 -52.79
CA LEU A 1188 102.35 24.65 -54.08
C LEU A 1188 103.69 25.38 -53.90
N HIS A 1189 104.78 24.70 -54.25
CA HIS A 1189 106.12 25.23 -54.07
C HIS A 1189 106.45 26.24 -55.17
N ILE A 1190 106.46 27.53 -54.83
CA ILE A 1190 106.87 28.62 -55.73
C ILE A 1190 108.32 28.98 -55.38
N PRO A 1191 109.28 28.97 -56.33
CA PRO A 1191 110.67 29.32 -56.06
C PRO A 1191 110.81 30.83 -55.82
N VAL A 1192 111.13 31.22 -54.58
CA VAL A 1192 111.31 32.64 -54.19
C VAL A 1192 112.76 33.07 -54.44
N ILE A 1193 112.94 34.12 -55.24
CA ILE A 1193 114.23 34.80 -55.42
C ILE A 1193 114.41 35.83 -54.30
N ALA A 1194 115.41 35.62 -53.44
CA ALA A 1194 115.68 36.49 -52.29
C ALA A 1194 116.65 37.65 -52.63
N HIS A 1195 116.34 38.85 -52.14
CA HIS A 1195 117.25 40.01 -52.12
C HIS A 1195 117.35 40.60 -50.70
N THR A 1196 118.39 41.40 -50.47
CA THR A 1196 119.17 41.35 -49.22
C THR A 1196 118.84 42.46 -48.19
N THR A 1197 118.97 42.09 -46.90
CA THR A 1197 119.17 42.88 -45.66
C THR A 1197 119.23 44.43 -45.67
N ALA A 1198 118.58 45.04 -44.67
CA ALA A 1198 119.13 46.14 -43.87
C ALA A 1198 118.54 46.10 -42.43
N ALA A 1199 119.24 46.65 -41.43
CA ALA A 1199 118.95 46.43 -40.00
C ALA A 1199 118.83 47.72 -39.17
N SER A 1200 118.17 47.65 -37.99
CA SER A 1200 118.40 48.56 -36.86
C SER A 1200 118.05 47.94 -35.50
N ARG A 1201 118.79 48.32 -34.45
CA ARG A 1201 118.74 47.78 -33.06
C ARG A 1201 117.91 48.65 -32.10
N GLY A 1202 117.66 48.14 -30.88
CA GLY A 1202 117.32 48.91 -29.66
C GLY A 1202 116.22 48.21 -28.83
N GLU A 1203 116.52 47.36 -27.85
CA GLU A 1203 116.95 47.64 -26.45
C GLU A 1203 115.80 47.91 -25.45
N SER A 1204 115.58 46.92 -24.56
CA SER A 1204 115.20 46.97 -23.13
C SER A 1204 114.31 48.11 -22.55
N SER A 1205 113.25 47.75 -21.80
CA SER A 1205 113.25 47.80 -20.32
C SER A 1205 111.88 47.48 -19.65
N VAL A 1206 111.87 46.47 -18.77
CA VAL A 1206 111.33 46.38 -17.38
C VAL A 1206 110.00 47.07 -16.93
N MET A 1207 109.24 46.32 -16.11
CA MET A 1207 108.39 46.71 -14.94
C MET A 1207 106.84 46.72 -14.99
N GLN A 1208 106.27 45.68 -14.36
CA GLN A 1208 105.31 45.66 -13.22
C GLN A 1208 103.97 46.44 -13.18
N ARG A 1209 102.97 45.66 -12.76
CA ARG A 1209 101.89 45.92 -11.76
C ARG A 1209 100.60 46.69 -12.15
N ALA A 1210 99.50 46.07 -11.73
CA ALA A 1210 98.11 46.55 -11.59
C ALA A 1210 97.97 47.44 -10.31
N PRO A 1211 96.77 47.82 -9.75
CA PRO A 1211 95.37 47.44 -10.09
C PRO A 1211 94.25 48.52 -9.89
N SER A 1212 92.99 48.06 -10.00
CA SER A 1212 91.82 48.39 -9.12
C SER A 1212 90.90 49.63 -9.36
N GLY A 1213 89.63 49.46 -8.95
CA GLY A 1213 88.51 50.44 -8.91
C GLY A 1213 87.51 50.29 -10.09
N GLY A 1214 86.19 50.07 -9.94
CA GLY A 1214 85.22 50.30 -8.85
C GLY A 1214 84.50 51.65 -9.05
N ASP A 1215 83.18 51.86 -8.90
CA ASP A 1215 82.00 51.03 -8.51
C ASP A 1215 80.69 51.80 -8.92
N GLY A 1216 79.49 51.20 -8.76
CA GLY A 1216 78.16 51.86 -8.89
C GLY A 1216 77.35 51.40 -10.13
N SER A 1217 76.31 50.54 -10.10
CA SER A 1217 75.25 50.26 -9.10
C SER A 1217 74.28 51.46 -8.96
N ARG A 1218 72.93 51.37 -9.03
CA ARG A 1218 71.95 50.40 -8.43
C ARG A 1218 70.54 50.54 -9.07
N ARG A 1219 69.75 49.46 -9.30
CA ARG A 1219 68.59 48.91 -8.49
C ARG A 1219 67.27 49.76 -8.52
N VAL A 1220 66.04 49.29 -8.19
CA VAL A 1220 65.50 48.05 -7.54
C VAL A 1220 64.00 47.83 -7.89
N ALA A 1221 63.48 46.59 -7.84
CA ALA A 1221 62.14 46.21 -7.29
C ALA A 1221 61.89 44.67 -7.41
N ALA A 1222 61.12 44.08 -6.47
CA ALA A 1222 60.77 42.65 -6.32
C ALA A 1222 59.56 42.52 -5.34
N PRO A 1223 59.27 41.36 -4.70
CA PRO A 1223 58.81 40.01 -5.14
C PRO A 1223 57.26 39.88 -4.87
N PRO A 1224 56.58 38.77 -4.46
CA PRO A 1224 56.90 37.33 -4.29
C PRO A 1224 55.83 36.33 -4.86
N THR A 1225 55.74 35.12 -4.29
CA THR A 1225 54.77 34.01 -4.52
C THR A 1225 54.04 33.64 -3.20
N PRO A 1226 53.12 32.62 -3.12
CA PRO A 1226 53.56 31.24 -2.78
C PRO A 1226 52.65 30.01 -3.14
N SER A 1227 53.26 28.80 -3.16
CA SER A 1227 52.79 27.46 -2.64
C SER A 1227 51.46 26.75 -3.05
N SER A 1228 51.29 25.40 -2.96
CA SER A 1228 52.17 24.19 -3.03
C SER A 1228 51.38 22.85 -2.78
N SER A 1229 52.08 21.69 -2.88
CA SER A 1229 51.75 20.30 -2.42
C SER A 1229 51.11 19.34 -3.45
N SER A 1230 51.41 18.03 -3.49
CA SER A 1230 52.16 17.12 -2.57
C SER A 1230 53.00 16.06 -3.33
N ILE A 1231 54.29 15.77 -3.02
CA ILE A 1231 54.83 14.69 -2.11
C ILE A 1231 54.65 13.26 -2.72
N ALA A 1232 55.60 12.31 -2.74
CA ALA A 1232 56.75 12.02 -1.84
C ALA A 1232 58.01 11.36 -2.47
N SER A 1233 59.12 11.41 -1.70
CA SER A 1233 60.32 10.54 -1.75
C SER A 1233 60.16 9.39 -0.68
N PRO A 1234 61.16 8.53 -0.28
CA PRO A 1234 62.59 8.46 -0.64
C PRO A 1234 63.26 7.06 -0.80
N THR A 1235 64.41 7.07 -1.49
CA THR A 1235 65.73 6.41 -1.26
C THR A 1235 65.90 4.93 -0.80
N GLN A 1236 66.68 4.19 -1.62
CA GLN A 1236 67.73 3.14 -1.40
C GLN A 1236 68.11 2.70 0.06
N LEU A 1237 68.66 1.50 0.38
CA LEU A 1237 69.41 0.47 -0.40
C LEU A 1237 69.49 -0.89 0.38
N ALA A 1238 69.66 -2.00 -0.35
CA ALA A 1238 70.37 -3.27 0.01
C ALA A 1238 69.81 -4.35 0.98
N GLU A 1239 70.04 -5.61 0.53
CA GLU A 1239 70.17 -6.91 1.23
C GLU A 1239 68.94 -7.67 1.80
N ALA A 1240 69.11 -9.00 1.91
CA ALA A 1240 68.07 -10.04 1.90
C ALA A 1240 68.42 -11.20 2.87
N PRO A 1241 67.81 -12.40 2.77
CA PRO A 1241 66.46 -12.84 3.15
C PRO A 1241 66.58 -13.78 4.42
N PRO A 1242 65.82 -14.89 4.67
CA PRO A 1242 64.51 -15.39 4.19
C PRO A 1242 63.55 -15.92 5.31
N ARG A 1243 62.43 -16.53 4.87
CA ARG A 1243 61.57 -17.58 5.53
C ARG A 1243 60.34 -17.19 6.37
N ARG A 1244 59.17 -17.38 5.72
CA ARG A 1244 57.99 -18.17 6.13
C ARG A 1244 57.66 -18.30 7.63
N GLY A 1245 56.53 -17.69 8.01
CA GLY A 1245 55.43 -18.35 8.71
C GLY A 1245 54.22 -18.37 7.79
#